data_AF-A0A9D4S6D2-F1
#
_entry.id   AF-A0A9D4S6D2-F1
#
_cell.length_a   1.000
_cell.length_b   1.000
_cell.length_c   1.000
_cell.angle_alpha   90.00
_cell.angle_beta   90.00
_cell.angle_gamma   90.00
#
_symmetry.space_group_name_H-M   'P 1'
#
loop_
_entity.id
_entity.type
_entity.pdbx_description
1 polymer ?
#
loop_
_entity_poly.entity_id
_entity_poly.type
_entity_poly.pdbx_seq_one_letter_code
_entity_poly.pdbx_strand_id
1 'polypeptide(L)'
;MKKKGISVKPEVFRAMQNVDIDALESVKACDIRPVLPCLARTALCAPVDKSDPWSLDRKNILKILSGLEDVNSIVALLSIDFNALEQDVKKEQALRAKVGSAYSDSVLISQLQNGLALEFEHSDPARRIRLLLSEVLYILSQVRENKTDFSQKQWELFDCEVYLEEVADVLCIAYCELPGLLPISDLAEALMYVPNGPWLLCRLVANSPDSFRQVCESLVSKGEKQDEESLSGRKRMELLQSLCEINPPEALFVRSLCIHHCTMPGLAVALTLNSLGQSSASSETSSANGLVSFIIGLLLGNNIEVKNWFSHFIKCGQRRGREPAMSMLHAMRLQLTKQLIGILPEPGTSLEASHVIQAGSFIRLYCALKGIATLKFSDEEMKLLLRLVTSRPPISQSGVRLVSLGLCMLIVCPYIIGSQEQERQVADWIRWLIESETLFGRSSGKQSSFGEMLFLIAIHFHGNHMHAISELVCSTLGMKCPVKANALARIRQIFTQEIFTEQVITSHAVTVPVTQGLNATMDGYLPLHCIYQLLKSRAFSKYKVPIKDWIYKQISVSSYPLHPLLVSLIEVYVNSILVKSNKTDHNNQPISSQEIADMFTQHSVFSQPSEKGRDVNLTPQLCMLYYVLLYEDTLEAQGKAILLSGRHVESYPDALMSQIPINYLIQQSQKRQDLYGDLFSHLLKYELEHILHDWLDDVMTVTSKRLAPTHKTLAKKCSVDGFKQGMAGTDVGDTVAGGSVLGYTAEN
;
A
#
# COMPACT_ATOMS: atom_id res chain seq x y z
N MET A 1 -38.03 -23.78 -25.00
CA MET A 1 -37.62 -23.03 -26.21
C MET A 1 -38.22 -21.63 -26.10
N LYS A 2 -37.39 -20.58 -26.30
CA LYS A 2 -37.66 -19.14 -26.58
C LYS A 2 -39.15 -18.71 -26.53
N LYS A 3 -39.55 -17.73 -25.71
CA LYS A 3 -39.12 -16.32 -25.79
C LYS A 3 -38.91 -15.71 -24.39
N LYS A 4 -37.66 -15.48 -23.98
CA LYS A 4 -37.39 -14.36 -23.05
C LYS A 4 -37.82 -13.10 -23.81
N GLY A 5 -38.70 -12.28 -23.24
CA GLY A 5 -39.16 -11.03 -23.83
C GLY A 5 -37.97 -10.17 -24.29
N ILE A 6 -38.18 -9.35 -25.32
CA ILE A 6 -37.11 -8.55 -25.92
C ILE A 6 -36.51 -7.65 -24.83
N SER A 7 -35.21 -7.83 -24.56
CA SER A 7 -34.46 -6.98 -23.62
C SER A 7 -34.28 -5.61 -24.23
N VAL A 8 -34.34 -4.57 -23.40
CA VAL A 8 -34.16 -3.18 -23.84
C VAL A 8 -32.75 -3.02 -24.40
N LYS A 9 -32.63 -2.55 -25.64
CA LYS A 9 -31.33 -2.29 -26.26
C LYS A 9 -30.73 -0.98 -25.74
N PRO A 10 -29.40 -0.87 -25.63
CA PRO A 10 -28.75 0.35 -25.15
C PRO A 10 -29.02 1.57 -26.04
N GLU A 11 -29.12 1.35 -27.36
CA GLU A 11 -29.44 2.38 -28.35
C GLU A 11 -30.83 2.98 -28.10
N VAL A 12 -31.81 2.13 -27.77
CA VAL A 12 -33.19 2.55 -27.48
C VAL A 12 -33.26 3.32 -26.17
N PHE A 13 -32.57 2.85 -25.13
CA PHE A 13 -32.52 3.55 -23.84
C PHE A 13 -31.87 4.93 -23.98
N ARG A 14 -30.75 5.02 -24.71
CA ARG A 14 -30.05 6.29 -24.97
C ARG A 14 -30.92 7.26 -25.76
N ALA A 15 -31.67 6.77 -26.75
CA ALA A 15 -32.59 7.59 -27.53
C ALA A 15 -33.74 8.11 -26.65
N MET A 16 -34.31 7.27 -25.78
CA MET A 16 -35.32 7.70 -24.79
C MET A 16 -34.77 8.72 -23.79
N GLN A 17 -33.54 8.53 -23.29
CA GLN A 17 -32.92 9.42 -22.32
C GLN A 17 -32.62 10.81 -22.88
N ASN A 18 -32.22 10.89 -24.15
CA ASN A 18 -31.91 12.17 -24.81
C ASN A 18 -33.10 12.75 -25.60
N VAL A 19 -34.24 12.05 -25.63
CA VAL A 19 -35.41 12.38 -26.45
C VAL A 19 -35.02 12.52 -27.95
N ASP A 20 -34.20 11.58 -28.44
CA ASP A 20 -33.72 11.53 -29.83
C ASP A 20 -34.69 10.71 -30.69
N ILE A 21 -35.62 11.40 -31.36
CA ILE A 21 -36.72 10.77 -32.11
C ILE A 21 -36.26 10.26 -33.48
N ASP A 22 -35.26 10.89 -34.08
CA ASP A 22 -34.66 10.45 -35.34
C ASP A 22 -33.98 9.09 -35.16
N ALA A 23 -33.25 8.92 -34.04
CA ALA A 23 -32.69 7.63 -33.67
C ALA A 23 -33.78 6.57 -33.48
N LEU A 24 -34.90 6.90 -32.82
CA LEU A 24 -36.03 5.99 -32.62
C LEU A 24 -36.73 5.57 -33.92
N GLU A 25 -36.82 6.45 -34.92
CA GLU A 25 -37.40 6.10 -36.23
C GLU A 25 -36.58 5.04 -36.98
N SER A 26 -35.26 5.04 -36.78
CA SER A 26 -34.36 4.07 -37.42
C SER A 26 -34.39 2.66 -36.79
N VAL A 27 -34.98 2.52 -35.60
CA VAL A 27 -35.01 1.28 -34.82
C VAL A 27 -36.17 0.38 -35.30
N LYS A 28 -35.96 -0.95 -35.23
CA LYS A 28 -37.00 -1.92 -35.59
C LYS A 28 -38.16 -1.88 -34.60
N ALA A 29 -39.39 -2.03 -35.11
CA ALA A 29 -40.63 -2.10 -34.31
C ALA A 29 -40.54 -3.02 -33.08
N CYS A 30 -39.88 -4.19 -33.21
CA CYS A 30 -39.71 -5.14 -32.10
C CYS A 30 -38.86 -4.59 -30.95
N ASP A 31 -37.88 -3.73 -31.25
CA ASP A 31 -36.98 -3.14 -30.27
C ASP A 31 -37.58 -1.87 -29.62
N ILE A 32 -38.58 -1.25 -30.25
CA ILE A 32 -39.35 -0.12 -29.71
C ILE A 32 -40.42 -0.59 -28.73
N ARG A 33 -40.90 -1.84 -28.85
CA ARG A 33 -41.95 -2.43 -28.00
C ARG A 33 -41.81 -2.15 -26.49
N PRO A 34 -40.61 -2.25 -25.88
CA PRO A 34 -40.44 -2.02 -24.45
C PRO A 34 -40.70 -0.59 -23.98
N VAL A 35 -40.61 0.42 -24.86
CA VAL A 35 -40.72 1.85 -24.53
C VAL A 35 -42.00 2.51 -25.05
N LEU A 36 -42.92 1.70 -25.63
CA LEU A 36 -44.20 2.18 -26.14
C LEU A 36 -45.07 2.91 -25.11
N PRO A 37 -45.18 2.48 -23.84
CA PRO A 37 -46.00 3.18 -22.86
C PRO A 37 -45.61 4.65 -22.71
N CYS A 38 -44.31 4.95 -22.62
CA CYS A 38 -43.81 6.31 -22.52
C CYS A 38 -44.01 7.11 -23.82
N LEU A 39 -43.75 6.51 -24.99
CA LEU A 39 -43.96 7.19 -26.27
C LEU A 39 -45.43 7.53 -26.52
N ALA A 40 -46.34 6.60 -26.24
CA ALA A 40 -47.78 6.83 -26.36
C ALA A 40 -48.26 7.92 -25.41
N ARG A 41 -47.84 7.88 -24.15
CA ARG A 41 -48.13 8.94 -23.16
C ARG A 41 -47.63 10.30 -23.64
N THR A 42 -46.39 10.36 -24.07
CA THR A 42 -45.72 11.60 -24.52
C THR A 42 -46.41 12.21 -25.74
N ALA A 43 -46.93 11.39 -26.66
CA ALA A 43 -47.61 11.86 -27.86
C ALA A 43 -49.09 12.21 -27.64
N LEU A 44 -49.79 11.49 -26.75
CA LEU A 44 -51.25 11.56 -26.61
C LEU A 44 -51.71 12.42 -25.44
N CYS A 45 -50.94 12.52 -24.35
CA CYS A 45 -51.24 13.41 -23.26
C CYS A 45 -50.99 14.88 -23.66
N ALA A 46 -51.59 15.82 -22.92
CA ALA A 46 -51.43 17.25 -23.21
C ALA A 46 -49.94 17.64 -23.11
N PRO A 47 -49.33 18.16 -24.20
CA PRO A 47 -47.90 18.44 -24.19
C PRO A 47 -47.60 19.67 -23.33
N VAL A 48 -46.53 19.58 -22.55
CA VAL A 48 -46.03 20.70 -21.74
C VAL A 48 -45.32 21.72 -22.64
N ASP A 49 -44.65 21.25 -23.70
CA ASP A 49 -44.02 22.09 -24.72
C ASP A 49 -44.96 22.30 -25.93
N LYS A 50 -45.00 23.53 -26.44
CA LYS A 50 -45.78 23.94 -27.62
C LYS A 50 -44.89 24.48 -28.75
N SER A 51 -43.58 24.25 -28.65
CA SER A 51 -42.60 24.68 -29.64
C SER A 51 -42.83 24.01 -31.02
N ASP A 52 -42.41 24.71 -32.08
CA ASP A 52 -42.40 24.18 -33.45
C ASP A 52 -41.55 22.89 -33.61
N PRO A 53 -40.32 22.77 -33.05
CA PRO A 53 -39.57 21.52 -33.12
C PRO A 53 -40.30 20.37 -32.43
N TRP A 54 -40.88 20.59 -31.25
CA TRP A 54 -41.69 19.57 -30.58
C TRP A 54 -42.90 19.12 -31.41
N SER A 55 -43.52 20.04 -32.17
CA SER A 55 -44.64 19.70 -33.03
C SER A 55 -44.25 18.79 -34.20
N LEU A 56 -42.99 18.87 -34.67
CA LEU A 56 -42.44 17.95 -35.67
C LEU A 56 -42.12 16.59 -35.04
N ASP A 57 -41.42 16.61 -33.91
CA ASP A 57 -41.06 15.46 -33.08
C ASP A 57 -42.29 14.62 -32.70
N ARG A 58 -43.36 15.28 -32.25
CA ARG A 58 -44.63 14.64 -31.94
C ARG A 58 -45.26 13.95 -33.15
N LYS A 59 -45.16 14.54 -34.35
CA LYS A 59 -45.65 13.88 -35.60
C LYS A 59 -44.83 12.65 -35.92
N ASN A 60 -43.51 12.69 -35.73
CA ASN A 60 -42.62 11.55 -35.94
C ASN A 60 -42.94 10.43 -34.94
N ILE A 61 -43.17 10.73 -33.66
CA ILE A 61 -43.61 9.74 -32.67
C ILE A 61 -44.97 9.13 -33.07
N LEU A 62 -45.96 9.95 -33.47
CA LEU A 62 -47.26 9.44 -33.92
C LEU A 62 -47.15 8.54 -35.16
N LYS A 63 -46.23 8.83 -36.08
CA LYS A 63 -45.93 7.99 -37.24
C LYS A 63 -45.40 6.62 -36.80
N ILE A 64 -44.46 6.58 -35.85
CA ILE A 64 -43.94 5.34 -35.25
C ILE A 64 -45.08 4.54 -34.61
N LEU A 65 -45.93 5.20 -33.82
CA LEU A 65 -47.04 4.56 -33.09
C LEU A 65 -48.15 4.03 -34.02
N SER A 66 -48.43 4.69 -35.15
CA SER A 66 -49.51 4.31 -36.07
C SER A 66 -49.33 2.93 -36.71
N GLY A 67 -48.10 2.40 -36.74
CA GLY A 67 -47.78 1.09 -37.31
C GLY A 67 -47.86 -0.07 -36.31
N LEU A 68 -48.27 0.16 -35.06
CA LEU A 68 -48.17 -0.80 -33.97
C LEU A 68 -49.54 -1.05 -33.31
N GLU A 69 -50.06 -2.28 -33.45
CA GLU A 69 -51.38 -2.66 -32.91
C GLU A 69 -51.44 -2.59 -31.37
N ASP A 70 -50.32 -2.89 -30.70
CA ASP A 70 -50.17 -2.84 -29.24
C ASP A 70 -50.44 -1.44 -28.65
N VAL A 71 -50.36 -0.38 -29.46
CA VAL A 71 -50.62 0.99 -28.99
C VAL A 71 -52.08 1.18 -28.64
N ASN A 72 -53.01 0.46 -29.27
CA ASN A 72 -54.44 0.59 -28.99
C ASN A 72 -54.80 0.18 -27.55
N SER A 73 -54.15 -0.86 -27.01
CA SER A 73 -54.34 -1.27 -25.62
C SER A 73 -53.77 -0.23 -24.65
N ILE A 74 -52.62 0.36 -24.98
CA ILE A 74 -51.99 1.44 -24.21
C ILE A 74 -52.85 2.72 -24.22
N VAL A 75 -53.42 3.11 -25.36
CA VAL A 75 -54.34 4.25 -25.47
C VAL A 75 -55.58 4.05 -24.59
N ALA A 76 -56.11 2.82 -24.54
CA ALA A 76 -57.23 2.49 -23.67
C ALA A 76 -56.87 2.63 -22.17
N LEU A 77 -55.62 2.31 -21.79
CA LEU A 77 -55.11 2.53 -20.43
C LEU A 77 -54.94 4.02 -20.08
N LEU A 78 -54.52 4.86 -21.03
CA LEU A 78 -54.38 6.31 -20.81
C LEU A 78 -55.73 7.04 -20.68
N SER A 79 -56.83 6.41 -21.10
CA SER A 79 -58.19 7.00 -21.06
C SER A 79 -58.91 6.80 -19.72
N ILE A 80 -58.25 6.24 -18.71
CA ILE A 80 -58.81 5.92 -17.40
C ILE A 80 -58.89 7.17 -16.52
N ASP A 81 -59.90 7.26 -15.65
CA ASP A 81 -59.96 8.26 -14.59
C ASP A 81 -58.96 7.95 -13.47
N PHE A 82 -57.75 8.49 -13.60
CA PHE A 82 -56.68 8.32 -12.63
C PHE A 82 -56.96 8.99 -11.28
N ASN A 83 -57.84 10.00 -11.21
CA ASN A 83 -58.17 10.66 -9.95
C ASN A 83 -59.02 9.73 -9.06
N ALA A 84 -60.02 9.05 -9.64
CA ALA A 84 -60.80 8.05 -8.93
C ALA A 84 -59.92 6.87 -8.49
N LEU A 85 -59.03 6.40 -9.38
CA LEU A 85 -58.08 5.34 -9.08
C LEU A 85 -57.12 5.71 -7.93
N GLU A 86 -56.58 6.93 -7.93
CA GLU A 86 -55.67 7.42 -6.89
C GLU A 86 -56.33 7.35 -5.49
N GLN A 87 -57.60 7.72 -5.39
CA GLN A 87 -58.36 7.64 -4.13
C GLN A 87 -58.51 6.19 -3.65
N ASP A 88 -58.80 5.26 -4.56
CA ASP A 88 -58.93 3.84 -4.23
C ASP A 88 -57.60 3.22 -3.80
N VAL A 89 -56.50 3.59 -4.47
CA VAL A 89 -55.15 3.15 -4.09
C VAL A 89 -54.75 3.69 -2.72
N LYS A 90 -55.08 4.94 -2.39
CA LYS A 90 -54.84 5.49 -1.04
C LYS A 90 -55.59 4.71 0.04
N LYS A 91 -56.83 4.28 -0.22
CA LYS A 91 -57.58 3.41 0.70
C LYS A 91 -56.90 2.05 0.87
N GLU A 92 -56.43 1.45 -0.23
CA GLU A 92 -55.69 0.19 -0.20
C GLU A 92 -54.39 0.30 0.59
N GLN A 93 -53.60 1.37 0.37
CA GLN A 93 -52.38 1.61 1.13
C GLN A 93 -52.65 1.78 2.63
N ALA A 94 -53.72 2.50 2.99
CA ALA A 94 -54.13 2.66 4.38
C ALA A 94 -54.60 1.35 5.02
N LEU A 95 -55.24 0.47 4.25
CA LEU A 95 -55.58 -0.89 4.71
C LEU A 95 -54.31 -1.71 4.96
N ARG A 96 -53.38 -1.72 4.00
CA ARG A 96 -52.15 -2.51 4.02
C ARG A 96 -51.11 -2.01 5.04
N ALA A 97 -51.28 -0.78 5.55
CA ALA A 97 -50.51 -0.28 6.68
C ALA A 97 -50.93 -0.89 8.03
N LYS A 98 -52.11 -1.53 8.12
CA LYS A 98 -52.57 -2.20 9.34
C LYS A 98 -51.98 -3.60 9.42
N VAL A 99 -51.36 -3.92 10.56
CA VAL A 99 -50.72 -5.22 10.81
C VAL A 99 -51.72 -6.37 10.65
N GLY A 100 -51.38 -7.36 9.82
CA GLY A 100 -52.16 -8.60 9.67
C GLY A 100 -53.17 -8.62 8.51
N SER A 101 -53.17 -7.63 7.61
CA SER A 101 -54.03 -7.65 6.42
C SER A 101 -53.72 -8.84 5.50
N ALA A 102 -54.74 -9.65 5.21
CA ALA A 102 -54.61 -10.78 4.30
C ALA A 102 -54.69 -10.32 2.84
N TYR A 103 -54.19 -11.16 1.92
CA TYR A 103 -54.26 -10.90 0.47
C TYR A 103 -55.70 -10.70 -0.02
N SER A 104 -56.65 -11.46 0.55
CA SER A 104 -58.08 -11.44 0.23
C SER A 104 -58.82 -10.17 0.64
N ASP A 105 -58.22 -9.33 1.49
CA ASP A 105 -58.89 -8.16 2.06
C ASP A 105 -58.80 -6.93 1.15
N SER A 106 -58.26 -7.07 -0.06
CA SER A 106 -57.98 -5.95 -0.96
C SER A 106 -59.24 -5.18 -1.33
N VAL A 107 -59.21 -3.86 -1.13
CA VAL A 107 -60.26 -2.91 -1.52
C VAL A 107 -60.32 -2.77 -3.05
N LEU A 108 -59.19 -2.97 -3.73
CA LEU A 108 -59.09 -2.88 -5.19
C LEU A 108 -59.68 -4.10 -5.90
N ILE A 109 -59.75 -5.23 -5.20
CA ILE A 109 -60.29 -6.49 -5.72
C ILE A 109 -61.55 -6.87 -4.95
N SER A 110 -62.71 -6.61 -5.53
CA SER A 110 -63.95 -7.25 -5.09
C SER A 110 -63.83 -8.77 -5.32
N GLN A 111 -63.98 -9.57 -4.26
CA GLN A 111 -63.99 -11.06 -4.23
C GLN A 111 -63.71 -11.75 -5.58
N LEU A 112 -62.48 -12.24 -5.74
CA LEU A 112 -62.04 -13.01 -6.92
C LEU A 112 -62.92 -14.26 -7.08
N GLN A 113 -63.53 -14.42 -8.26
CA GLN A 113 -64.25 -15.64 -8.61
C GLN A 113 -63.33 -16.67 -9.29
N ASN A 114 -62.29 -16.20 -9.98
CA ASN A 114 -61.28 -17.01 -10.70
C ASN A 114 -59.85 -16.61 -10.26
N GLY A 115 -58.83 -17.32 -10.76
CA GLY A 115 -57.43 -16.93 -10.59
C GLY A 115 -57.11 -15.56 -11.22
N LEU A 116 -56.11 -14.86 -10.70
CA LEU A 116 -55.79 -13.47 -11.07
C LEU A 116 -55.45 -13.32 -12.55
N ALA A 117 -54.74 -14.28 -13.12
CA ALA A 117 -54.36 -14.26 -14.54
C ALA A 117 -55.59 -14.35 -15.47
N LEU A 118 -56.56 -15.21 -15.13
CA LEU A 118 -57.81 -15.34 -15.88
C LEU A 118 -58.69 -14.10 -15.75
N GLU A 119 -58.77 -13.52 -14.55
CA GLU A 119 -59.50 -12.26 -14.37
C GLU A 119 -58.82 -11.10 -15.11
N PHE A 120 -57.49 -11.06 -15.16
CA PHE A 120 -56.74 -10.04 -15.91
C PHE A 120 -57.06 -10.07 -17.40
N GLU A 121 -57.13 -11.27 -18.00
CA GLU A 121 -57.45 -11.44 -19.43
C GLU A 121 -58.85 -10.89 -19.78
N HIS A 122 -59.86 -11.24 -18.98
CA HIS A 122 -61.26 -10.89 -19.24
C HIS A 122 -61.65 -9.49 -18.76
N SER A 123 -60.75 -8.79 -18.08
CA SER A 123 -61.00 -7.47 -17.48
C SER A 123 -60.80 -6.33 -18.47
N ASP A 124 -61.54 -5.24 -18.25
CA ASP A 124 -61.32 -3.96 -18.91
C ASP A 124 -60.04 -3.26 -18.40
N PRO A 125 -59.49 -2.28 -19.14
CA PRO A 125 -58.24 -1.60 -18.77
C PRO A 125 -58.21 -1.04 -17.33
N ALA A 126 -59.34 -0.51 -16.85
CA ALA A 126 -59.45 0.06 -15.51
C ALA A 126 -59.42 -1.02 -14.40
N ARG A 127 -59.97 -2.21 -14.64
CA ARG A 127 -59.86 -3.35 -13.71
C ARG A 127 -58.47 -3.99 -13.78
N ARG A 128 -57.83 -4.07 -14.95
CA ARG A 128 -56.45 -4.58 -15.10
C ARG A 128 -55.44 -3.80 -14.26
N ILE A 129 -55.50 -2.46 -14.27
CA ILE A 129 -54.62 -1.64 -13.40
C ILE A 129 -54.91 -1.93 -11.91
N ARG A 130 -56.17 -2.05 -11.51
CA ARG A 130 -56.53 -2.35 -10.11
C ARG A 130 -55.99 -3.71 -9.64
N LEU A 131 -56.13 -4.75 -10.47
CA LEU A 131 -55.60 -6.10 -10.20
C LEU A 131 -54.06 -6.07 -10.05
N LEU A 132 -53.35 -5.40 -10.95
CA LEU A 132 -51.90 -5.23 -10.84
C LEU A 132 -51.53 -4.49 -9.55
N LEU A 133 -52.17 -3.36 -9.27
CA LEU A 133 -51.85 -2.52 -8.10
C LEU A 133 -52.13 -3.24 -6.79
N SER A 134 -53.19 -4.05 -6.68
CA SER A 134 -53.44 -4.83 -5.48
C SER A 134 -52.33 -5.83 -5.15
N GLU A 135 -51.74 -6.45 -6.17
CA GLU A 135 -50.64 -7.41 -6.01
C GLU A 135 -49.32 -6.69 -5.72
N VAL A 136 -49.00 -5.61 -6.44
CA VAL A 136 -47.81 -4.77 -6.18
C VAL A 136 -47.83 -4.18 -4.76
N LEU A 137 -48.96 -3.59 -4.34
CA LEU A 137 -49.09 -2.99 -3.01
C LEU A 137 -49.06 -4.04 -1.90
N TYR A 138 -49.48 -5.28 -2.20
CA TYR A 138 -49.33 -6.40 -1.28
C TYR A 138 -47.86 -6.78 -1.11
N ILE A 139 -47.13 -6.92 -2.22
CA ILE A 139 -45.69 -7.20 -2.17
C ILE A 139 -44.99 -6.10 -1.37
N LEU A 140 -45.28 -4.84 -1.67
CA LEU A 140 -44.71 -3.69 -0.97
C LEU A 140 -44.97 -3.72 0.55
N SER A 141 -46.18 -4.10 0.99
CA SER A 141 -46.47 -4.20 2.42
C SER A 141 -45.70 -5.36 3.08
N GLN A 142 -45.58 -6.50 2.40
CA GLN A 142 -44.82 -7.65 2.94
C GLN A 142 -43.31 -7.37 3.02
N VAL A 143 -42.76 -6.64 2.04
CA VAL A 143 -41.35 -6.22 2.04
C VAL A 143 -41.08 -5.25 3.18
N ARG A 144 -42.00 -4.31 3.48
CA ARG A 144 -41.88 -3.40 4.63
C ARG A 144 -41.89 -4.12 5.98
N GLU A 145 -42.59 -5.25 6.09
CA GLU A 145 -42.62 -6.09 7.29
C GLU A 145 -41.38 -7.02 7.43
N ASN A 146 -40.40 -6.95 6.52
CA ASN A 146 -39.15 -7.73 6.53
C ASN A 146 -39.34 -9.27 6.64
N LYS A 147 -40.43 -9.81 6.10
CA LYS A 147 -40.68 -11.27 6.07
C LYS A 147 -39.82 -11.92 4.98
N THR A 148 -38.65 -12.44 5.36
CA THR A 148 -37.65 -13.05 4.44
C THR A 148 -38.11 -14.32 3.74
N ASP A 149 -39.13 -15.01 4.26
CA ASP A 149 -39.65 -16.29 3.73
C ASP A 149 -40.53 -16.15 2.47
N PHE A 150 -40.73 -14.92 1.98
CA PHE A 150 -41.64 -14.63 0.86
C PHE A 150 -41.14 -15.05 -0.53
N SER A 151 -39.85 -15.41 -0.63
CA SER A 151 -39.17 -15.69 -1.90
C SER A 151 -39.62 -16.97 -2.62
N GLN A 152 -40.51 -17.77 -2.00
CA GLN A 152 -41.05 -19.03 -2.52
C GLN A 152 -42.53 -18.95 -2.94
N LYS A 153 -43.17 -17.78 -2.84
CA LYS A 153 -44.57 -17.60 -3.24
C LYS A 153 -44.67 -17.50 -4.77
N GLN A 154 -45.64 -18.21 -5.37
CA GLN A 154 -46.00 -18.04 -6.78
C GLN A 154 -46.85 -16.77 -6.94
N TRP A 155 -46.55 -16.00 -7.98
CA TRP A 155 -47.24 -14.76 -8.33
C TRP A 155 -47.95 -14.96 -9.66
N GLU A 156 -49.24 -15.28 -9.63
CA GLU A 156 -49.97 -15.72 -10.83
C GLU A 156 -49.86 -14.73 -12.01
N LEU A 157 -49.91 -13.41 -11.74
CA LEU A 157 -49.82 -12.40 -12.79
C LEU A 157 -48.39 -12.19 -13.28
N PHE A 158 -47.42 -12.14 -12.36
CA PHE A 158 -46.04 -11.85 -12.69
C PHE A 158 -45.23 -13.06 -13.21
N ASP A 159 -45.67 -14.27 -12.89
CA ASP A 159 -45.07 -15.52 -13.36
C ASP A 159 -45.61 -15.92 -14.74
N CYS A 160 -46.77 -15.39 -15.14
CA CYS A 160 -47.37 -15.71 -16.44
C CYS A 160 -46.68 -14.99 -17.60
N GLU A 161 -45.83 -15.72 -18.34
CA GLU A 161 -45.08 -15.17 -19.49
C GLU A 161 -45.98 -14.63 -20.62
N VAL A 162 -47.23 -15.10 -20.71
CA VAL A 162 -48.17 -14.71 -21.79
C VAL A 162 -48.60 -13.25 -21.63
N TYR A 163 -48.95 -12.83 -20.41
CA TYR A 163 -49.44 -11.48 -20.14
C TYR A 163 -48.33 -10.51 -19.71
N LEU A 164 -47.07 -10.97 -19.63
CA LEU A 164 -45.96 -10.21 -19.06
C LEU A 164 -45.69 -8.88 -19.79
N GLU A 165 -45.91 -8.83 -21.10
CA GLU A 165 -45.79 -7.62 -21.91
C GLU A 165 -46.88 -6.58 -21.55
N GLU A 166 -48.14 -7.02 -21.44
CA GLU A 166 -49.26 -6.15 -21.02
C GLU A 166 -49.11 -5.70 -19.55
N VAL A 167 -48.66 -6.60 -18.68
CA VAL A 167 -48.35 -6.31 -17.27
C VAL A 167 -47.27 -5.22 -17.17
N ALA A 168 -46.25 -5.26 -18.04
CA ALA A 168 -45.22 -4.23 -18.09
C ALA A 168 -45.81 -2.87 -18.53
N ASP A 169 -46.69 -2.85 -19.52
CA ASP A 169 -47.33 -1.63 -20.01
C ASP A 169 -48.20 -0.98 -18.93
N VAL A 170 -49.05 -1.79 -18.29
CA VAL A 170 -49.92 -1.39 -17.17
C VAL A 170 -49.07 -0.85 -16.01
N LEU A 171 -47.95 -1.50 -15.68
CA LEU A 171 -47.03 -1.06 -14.63
C LEU A 171 -46.37 0.29 -14.96
N CYS A 172 -45.91 0.48 -16.20
CA CYS A 172 -45.29 1.73 -16.63
C CYS A 172 -46.26 2.90 -16.61
N ILE A 173 -47.50 2.70 -17.05
CA ILE A 173 -48.56 3.73 -17.02
C ILE A 173 -48.94 4.05 -15.57
N ALA A 174 -49.17 3.02 -14.75
CA ALA A 174 -49.52 3.22 -13.34
C ALA A 174 -48.43 3.99 -12.58
N TYR A 175 -47.15 3.71 -12.83
CA TYR A 175 -46.04 4.47 -12.25
C TYR A 175 -46.03 5.95 -12.68
N CYS A 176 -46.24 6.22 -13.97
CA CYS A 176 -46.21 7.58 -14.51
C CYS A 176 -47.40 8.44 -14.07
N GLU A 177 -48.60 7.84 -13.96
CA GLU A 177 -49.84 8.55 -13.63
C GLU A 177 -50.11 8.61 -12.12
N LEU A 178 -49.43 7.77 -11.32
CA LEU A 178 -49.54 7.76 -9.84
C LEU A 178 -48.18 8.00 -9.14
N PRO A 179 -47.44 9.09 -9.46
CA PRO A 179 -46.05 9.28 -9.04
C PRO A 179 -45.85 9.40 -7.52
N GLY A 180 -46.88 9.83 -6.78
CA GLY A 180 -46.83 9.95 -5.31
C GLY A 180 -47.14 8.66 -4.55
N LEU A 181 -47.68 7.64 -5.22
CA LEU A 181 -48.17 6.41 -4.57
C LEU A 181 -47.20 5.24 -4.73
N LEU A 182 -46.39 5.24 -5.78
CA LEU A 182 -45.45 4.17 -6.10
C LEU A 182 -44.01 4.71 -6.11
N PRO A 183 -43.37 4.86 -4.94
CA PRO A 183 -41.98 5.27 -4.88
C PRO A 183 -41.09 4.23 -5.57
N ILE A 184 -40.33 4.68 -6.58
CA ILE A 184 -39.55 3.78 -7.45
C ILE A 184 -38.54 2.92 -6.66
N SER A 185 -37.97 3.46 -5.58
CA SER A 185 -37.04 2.75 -4.71
C SER A 185 -37.68 1.57 -3.97
N ASP A 186 -38.94 1.68 -3.54
CA ASP A 186 -39.65 0.57 -2.91
C ASP A 186 -40.14 -0.42 -3.96
N LEU A 187 -40.58 0.09 -5.12
CA LEU A 187 -41.03 -0.75 -6.23
C LEU A 187 -39.87 -1.62 -6.77
N ALA A 188 -38.67 -1.07 -6.87
CA ALA A 188 -37.47 -1.81 -7.24
C ALA A 188 -37.19 -2.97 -6.27
N GLU A 189 -37.30 -2.75 -4.96
CA GLU A 189 -37.15 -3.82 -3.96
C GLU A 189 -38.31 -4.82 -4.00
N ALA A 190 -39.55 -4.39 -4.25
CA ALA A 190 -40.69 -5.30 -4.41
C ALA A 190 -40.48 -6.26 -5.59
N LEU A 191 -40.03 -5.74 -6.73
CA LEU A 191 -39.79 -6.53 -7.94
C LEU A 191 -38.63 -7.53 -7.77
N MET A 192 -37.71 -7.33 -6.81
CA MET A 192 -36.65 -8.31 -6.50
C MET A 192 -37.19 -9.68 -6.03
N TYR A 193 -38.40 -9.71 -5.46
CA TYR A 193 -39.05 -10.92 -4.95
C TYR A 193 -39.83 -11.68 -6.03
N VAL A 194 -39.95 -11.10 -7.22
CA VAL A 194 -40.70 -11.65 -8.34
C VAL A 194 -39.74 -12.25 -9.37
N PRO A 195 -39.99 -13.46 -9.91
CA PRO A 195 -39.12 -14.11 -10.89
C PRO A 195 -38.80 -13.25 -12.13
N ASN A 196 -39.82 -12.63 -12.74
CA ASN A 196 -39.67 -11.74 -13.90
C ASN A 196 -39.47 -10.26 -13.53
N GLY A 197 -39.34 -9.96 -12.23
CA GLY A 197 -39.20 -8.59 -11.74
C GLY A 197 -37.98 -7.83 -12.28
N PRO A 198 -36.78 -8.44 -12.41
CA PRO A 198 -35.63 -7.78 -13.04
C PRO A 198 -35.91 -7.27 -14.45
N TRP A 199 -36.62 -8.07 -15.26
CA TRP A 199 -37.01 -7.70 -16.61
C TRP A 199 -38.05 -6.58 -16.63
N LEU A 200 -39.04 -6.64 -15.73
CA LEU A 200 -40.04 -5.58 -15.57
C LEU A 200 -39.42 -4.26 -15.14
N LEU A 201 -38.48 -4.29 -14.20
CA LEU A 201 -37.79 -3.07 -13.73
C LEU A 201 -36.93 -2.46 -14.84
N CYS A 202 -36.24 -3.28 -15.65
CA CYS A 202 -35.50 -2.79 -16.81
C CYS A 202 -36.39 -2.01 -17.79
N ARG A 203 -37.62 -2.49 -18.04
CA ARG A 203 -38.59 -1.78 -18.87
C ARG A 203 -39.14 -0.52 -18.22
N LEU A 204 -39.44 -0.60 -16.92
CA LEU A 204 -39.92 0.56 -16.16
C LEU A 204 -38.90 1.71 -16.21
N VAL A 205 -37.62 1.39 -15.98
CA VAL A 205 -36.52 2.36 -16.06
C VAL A 205 -36.31 2.85 -17.49
N ALA A 206 -36.50 2.01 -18.51
CA ALA A 206 -36.44 2.45 -19.92
C ALA A 206 -37.56 3.42 -20.31
N ASN A 207 -38.75 3.29 -19.70
CA ASN A 207 -39.86 4.24 -19.89
C ASN A 207 -39.70 5.51 -19.04
N SER A 208 -38.88 5.51 -18.00
CA SER A 208 -38.57 6.68 -17.18
C SER A 208 -37.06 6.78 -16.91
N PRO A 209 -36.24 7.16 -17.90
CA PRO A 209 -34.77 7.13 -17.80
C PRO A 209 -34.19 7.93 -16.63
N ASP A 210 -34.87 8.99 -16.20
CA ASP A 210 -34.47 9.82 -15.05
C ASP A 210 -34.41 9.04 -13.73
N SER A 211 -35.20 7.95 -13.63
CA SER A 211 -35.24 7.11 -12.43
C SER A 211 -34.03 6.18 -12.27
N PHE A 212 -33.19 6.04 -13.32
CA PHE A 212 -32.09 5.09 -13.36
C PHE A 212 -31.14 5.23 -12.15
N ARG A 213 -30.65 6.44 -11.89
CA ARG A 213 -29.68 6.68 -10.81
C ARG A 213 -30.28 6.39 -9.44
N GLN A 214 -31.53 6.82 -9.22
CA GLN A 214 -32.25 6.59 -7.96
C GLN A 214 -32.48 5.09 -7.71
N VAL A 215 -32.83 4.32 -8.75
CA VAL A 215 -33.00 2.87 -8.65
C VAL A 215 -31.68 2.19 -8.30
N CYS A 216 -30.60 2.51 -9.03
CA CYS A 216 -29.29 1.94 -8.76
C CYS A 216 -28.78 2.29 -7.35
N GLU A 217 -28.94 3.53 -6.90
CA GLU A 217 -28.56 3.95 -5.55
C GLU A 217 -29.36 3.20 -4.46
N SER A 218 -30.67 3.05 -4.63
CA SER A 218 -31.51 2.29 -3.69
C SER A 218 -31.09 0.83 -3.62
N LEU A 219 -30.92 0.16 -4.78
CA LEU A 219 -30.53 -1.24 -4.83
C LEU A 219 -29.12 -1.45 -4.24
N VAL A 220 -28.17 -0.54 -4.51
CA VAL A 220 -26.81 -0.66 -3.99
C VAL A 220 -26.72 -0.41 -2.49
N SER A 221 -27.41 0.61 -1.99
CA SER A 221 -27.42 0.94 -0.56
C SER A 221 -28.07 -0.15 0.30
N LYS A 222 -29.07 -0.86 -0.22
CA LYS A 222 -29.70 -2.04 0.40
C LYS A 222 -29.00 -3.36 0.07
N GLY A 223 -27.89 -3.29 -0.68
CA GLY A 223 -27.09 -4.43 -1.08
C GLY A 223 -26.37 -5.10 0.10
N GLU A 224 -26.11 -6.40 -0.02
CA GLU A 224 -25.34 -7.12 0.99
C GLU A 224 -23.86 -6.76 0.91
N LYS A 225 -23.16 -6.81 2.05
CA LYS A 225 -21.69 -6.64 2.08
C LYS A 225 -20.98 -7.75 1.29
N GLN A 226 -21.61 -8.92 1.12
CA GLN A 226 -21.10 -10.08 0.39
C GLN A 226 -22.20 -10.65 -0.53
N ASP A 227 -22.38 -10.02 -1.69
CA ASP A 227 -23.46 -10.27 -2.66
C ASP A 227 -23.50 -11.68 -3.24
N GLU A 228 -22.37 -12.38 -3.31
CA GLU A 228 -22.35 -13.73 -3.87
C GLU A 228 -22.77 -14.82 -2.86
N GLU A 229 -22.90 -14.52 -1.56
CA GLU A 229 -23.18 -15.54 -0.53
C GLU A 229 -24.66 -15.94 -0.50
N SER A 230 -25.56 -14.98 -0.62
CA SER A 230 -27.00 -15.22 -0.62
C SER A 230 -27.57 -15.32 -2.04
N LEU A 231 -28.76 -15.93 -2.18
CA LEU A 231 -29.50 -15.92 -3.45
C LEU A 231 -30.06 -14.53 -3.77
N SER A 232 -30.46 -13.76 -2.76
CA SER A 232 -30.98 -12.40 -2.92
C SER A 232 -29.90 -11.45 -3.46
N GLY A 233 -28.69 -11.51 -2.90
CA GLY A 233 -27.53 -10.75 -3.35
C GLY A 233 -27.17 -11.04 -4.81
N ARG A 234 -27.24 -12.31 -5.24
CA ARG A 234 -27.00 -12.71 -6.64
C ARG A 234 -28.05 -12.15 -7.59
N LYS A 235 -29.33 -12.31 -7.27
CA LYS A 235 -30.42 -11.73 -8.08
C LYS A 235 -30.25 -10.21 -8.21
N ARG A 236 -29.85 -9.53 -7.12
CA ARG A 236 -29.64 -8.09 -7.10
C ARG A 236 -28.46 -7.68 -7.97
N MET A 237 -27.37 -8.44 -7.91
CA MET A 237 -26.21 -8.28 -8.77
C MET A 237 -26.60 -8.46 -10.25
N GLU A 238 -27.33 -9.52 -10.61
CA GLU A 238 -27.80 -9.78 -11.99
C GLU A 238 -28.72 -8.67 -12.52
N LEU A 239 -29.63 -8.16 -11.69
CA LEU A 239 -30.47 -7.01 -12.04
C LEU A 239 -29.62 -5.75 -12.30
N LEU A 240 -28.71 -5.41 -11.40
CA LEU A 240 -27.87 -4.22 -11.56
C LEU A 240 -26.93 -4.35 -12.77
N GLN A 241 -26.46 -5.55 -13.09
CA GLN A 241 -25.74 -5.82 -14.35
C GLN A 241 -26.66 -5.57 -15.55
N SER A 242 -27.89 -6.07 -15.54
CA SER A 242 -28.87 -5.86 -16.62
C SER A 242 -29.18 -4.37 -16.83
N LEU A 243 -29.32 -3.60 -15.75
CA LEU A 243 -29.48 -2.14 -15.83
C LEU A 243 -28.25 -1.45 -16.42
N CYS A 244 -27.04 -1.84 -16.00
CA CYS A 244 -25.81 -1.30 -16.56
C CYS A 244 -25.57 -1.73 -18.02
N GLU A 245 -26.11 -2.87 -18.46
CA GLU A 245 -26.11 -3.27 -19.86
C GLU A 245 -27.01 -2.36 -20.70
N ILE A 246 -28.16 -1.95 -20.16
CA ILE A 246 -29.08 -1.00 -20.81
C ILE A 246 -28.48 0.40 -20.88
N ASN A 247 -27.75 0.83 -19.85
CA ASN A 247 -27.07 2.13 -19.82
C ASN A 247 -25.57 2.00 -19.48
N PRO A 248 -24.72 1.59 -20.46
CA PRO A 248 -23.29 1.39 -20.26
C PRO A 248 -22.49 2.58 -19.68
N PRO A 249 -22.73 3.86 -20.06
CA PRO A 249 -21.92 4.98 -19.55
C PRO A 249 -22.08 5.18 -18.02
N GLU A 250 -23.21 4.82 -17.44
CA GLU A 250 -23.46 4.94 -16.00
C GLU A 250 -22.93 3.73 -15.20
N ALA A 251 -22.35 2.71 -15.84
CA ALA A 251 -21.77 1.57 -15.13
C ALA A 251 -20.66 1.97 -14.13
N LEU A 252 -19.87 3.01 -14.47
CA LEU A 252 -18.85 3.56 -13.57
C LEU A 252 -19.47 4.28 -12.36
N PHE A 253 -20.63 4.92 -12.53
CA PHE A 253 -21.41 5.50 -11.43
C PHE A 253 -21.87 4.41 -10.47
N VAL A 254 -22.48 3.33 -10.97
CA VAL A 254 -22.90 2.19 -10.13
C VAL A 254 -21.71 1.54 -9.42
N ARG A 255 -20.57 1.37 -10.11
CA ARG A 255 -19.33 0.90 -9.48
C ARG A 255 -18.88 1.81 -8.34
N SER A 256 -18.99 3.13 -8.50
CA SER A 256 -18.63 4.09 -7.45
C SER A 256 -19.56 4.00 -6.24
N LEU A 257 -20.86 3.75 -6.45
CA LEU A 257 -21.82 3.51 -5.38
C LEU A 257 -21.45 2.26 -4.56
N CYS A 258 -21.04 1.16 -5.19
CA CYS A 258 -20.60 -0.04 -4.47
C CYS A 258 -19.43 0.25 -3.51
N ILE A 259 -18.47 1.08 -3.94
CA ILE A 259 -17.31 1.48 -3.13
C ILE A 259 -17.74 2.43 -2.01
N HIS A 260 -18.61 3.39 -2.33
CA HIS A 260 -19.13 4.36 -1.36
C HIS A 260 -19.88 3.67 -0.22
N HIS A 261 -20.76 2.71 -0.54
CA HIS A 261 -21.54 1.97 0.46
C HIS A 261 -20.81 0.75 1.04
N CYS A 262 -19.66 0.36 0.47
CA CYS A 262 -18.97 -0.90 0.79
C CYS A 262 -19.90 -2.12 0.73
N THR A 263 -20.71 -2.19 -0.33
CA THR A 263 -21.67 -3.27 -0.61
C THR A 263 -21.43 -3.85 -2.01
N MET A 264 -21.80 -5.11 -2.19
CA MET A 264 -21.76 -5.82 -3.47
C MET A 264 -20.40 -5.79 -4.20
N PRO A 265 -19.34 -6.37 -3.59
CA PRO A 265 -18.01 -6.41 -4.19
C PRO A 265 -17.95 -7.25 -5.48
N GLY A 266 -18.78 -8.29 -5.59
CA GLY A 266 -18.90 -9.09 -6.82
C GLY A 266 -19.37 -8.23 -7.99
N LEU A 267 -20.41 -7.42 -7.78
CA LEU A 267 -20.89 -6.44 -8.78
C LEU A 267 -19.78 -5.45 -9.19
N ALA A 268 -19.07 -4.85 -8.24
CA ALA A 268 -18.02 -3.87 -8.55
C ALA A 268 -16.91 -4.47 -9.44
N VAL A 269 -16.56 -5.74 -9.21
CA VAL A 269 -15.64 -6.51 -10.06
C VAL A 269 -16.27 -6.78 -11.43
N ALA A 270 -17.51 -7.27 -11.48
CA ALA A 270 -18.21 -7.57 -12.73
C ALA A 270 -18.31 -6.35 -13.66
N LEU A 271 -18.71 -5.19 -13.13
CA LEU A 271 -18.79 -3.95 -13.90
C LEU A 271 -17.41 -3.51 -14.45
N THR A 272 -16.35 -3.73 -13.67
CA THR A 272 -14.98 -3.44 -14.10
C THR A 272 -14.54 -4.38 -15.23
N LEU A 273 -14.91 -5.67 -15.17
CA LEU A 273 -14.62 -6.64 -16.22
C LEU A 273 -15.39 -6.33 -17.51
N ASN A 274 -16.68 -5.97 -17.40
CA ASN A 274 -17.52 -5.64 -18.55
C ASN A 274 -17.04 -4.37 -19.27
N SER A 275 -16.62 -3.34 -18.52
CA SER A 275 -16.04 -2.10 -19.09
C SER A 275 -14.76 -2.38 -19.90
N LEU A 276 -13.94 -3.35 -19.49
CA LEU A 276 -12.74 -3.77 -20.23
C LEU A 276 -13.09 -4.52 -21.52
N GLY A 277 -14.16 -5.32 -21.50
CA GLY A 277 -14.65 -6.04 -22.68
C GLY A 277 -15.20 -5.11 -23.77
N GLN A 278 -15.80 -3.97 -23.40
CA GLN A 278 -16.37 -3.00 -24.33
C GLN A 278 -15.32 -2.01 -24.89
N SER A 279 -14.26 -1.74 -24.14
CA SER A 279 -13.21 -0.76 -24.52
C SER A 279 -12.17 -1.30 -25.51
N SER A 280 -12.20 -2.60 -25.82
CA SER A 280 -11.29 -3.26 -26.78
C SER A 280 -11.54 -2.85 -28.24
N ALA A 281 -12.57 -2.04 -28.52
CA ALA A 281 -12.90 -1.59 -29.87
C ALA A 281 -12.34 -0.21 -30.25
N SER A 282 -11.72 0.59 -29.35
CA SER A 282 -11.37 1.97 -29.71
C SER A 282 -10.11 2.64 -29.12
N SER A 283 -9.31 2.01 -28.26
CA SER A 283 -7.98 2.59 -27.90
C SER A 283 -7.09 1.59 -27.15
N GLU A 284 -6.01 1.14 -27.80
CA GLU A 284 -5.19 -0.01 -27.38
C GLU A 284 -4.12 0.28 -26.31
N THR A 285 -3.92 1.52 -25.85
CA THR A 285 -2.72 1.83 -25.04
C THR A 285 -2.96 2.30 -23.61
N SER A 286 -4.20 2.65 -23.22
CA SER A 286 -4.50 3.16 -21.86
C SER A 286 -5.51 2.32 -21.07
N SER A 287 -6.31 1.46 -21.72
CA SER A 287 -7.40 0.71 -21.09
C SER A 287 -6.98 -0.63 -20.48
N ALA A 288 -5.85 -1.20 -20.92
CA ALA A 288 -5.39 -2.54 -20.50
C ALA A 288 -5.08 -2.62 -18.98
N ASN A 289 -4.77 -1.50 -18.33
CA ASN A 289 -4.39 -1.46 -16.92
C ASN A 289 -5.54 -1.11 -15.97
N GLY A 290 -6.79 -1.04 -16.48
CA GLY A 290 -7.96 -0.62 -15.71
C GLY A 290 -8.26 -1.51 -14.51
N LEU A 291 -8.19 -2.84 -14.68
CA LEU A 291 -8.43 -3.80 -13.59
C LEU A 291 -7.35 -3.72 -12.50
N VAL A 292 -6.08 -3.72 -12.91
CA VAL A 292 -4.93 -3.66 -12.00
C VAL A 292 -4.97 -2.38 -11.18
N SER A 293 -5.16 -1.23 -11.84
CA SER A 293 -5.24 0.08 -11.18
C SER A 293 -6.43 0.16 -10.23
N PHE A 294 -7.58 -0.39 -10.63
CA PHE A 294 -8.78 -0.46 -9.79
C PHE A 294 -8.55 -1.24 -8.49
N ILE A 295 -8.03 -2.47 -8.58
CA ILE A 295 -7.81 -3.32 -7.40
C ILE A 295 -6.70 -2.74 -6.51
N ILE A 296 -5.63 -2.20 -7.10
CA ILE A 296 -4.59 -1.50 -6.34
C ILE A 296 -5.21 -0.32 -5.56
N GLY A 297 -6.10 0.46 -6.20
CA GLY A 297 -6.81 1.56 -5.55
C GLY A 297 -7.67 1.10 -4.36
N LEU A 298 -8.33 -0.05 -4.46
CA LEU A 298 -9.12 -0.62 -3.36
C LEU A 298 -8.26 -1.11 -2.18
N LEU A 299 -7.12 -1.75 -2.45
CA LEU A 299 -6.28 -2.39 -1.41
C LEU A 299 -5.24 -1.46 -0.79
N LEU A 300 -4.67 -0.55 -1.59
CA LEU A 300 -3.64 0.41 -1.17
C LEU A 300 -4.20 1.83 -0.96
N GLY A 301 -5.50 2.03 -1.14
CA GLY A 301 -6.16 3.29 -0.81
C GLY A 301 -6.14 3.61 0.69
N ASN A 302 -6.41 4.87 1.01
CA ASN A 302 -6.40 5.36 2.39
C ASN A 302 -7.61 4.89 3.22
N ASN A 303 -8.69 4.46 2.56
CA ASN A 303 -9.92 4.04 3.24
C ASN A 303 -9.82 2.60 3.77
N ILE A 304 -9.72 2.46 5.09
CA ILE A 304 -9.60 1.18 5.79
C ILE A 304 -10.86 0.33 5.62
N GLU A 305 -12.04 0.95 5.56
CA GLU A 305 -13.32 0.24 5.40
C GLU A 305 -13.38 -0.47 4.04
N VAL A 306 -13.09 0.27 2.96
CA VAL A 306 -13.04 -0.27 1.59
C VAL A 306 -12.03 -1.42 1.49
N LYS A 307 -10.84 -1.24 2.09
CA LYS A 307 -9.79 -2.26 2.13
C LYS A 307 -10.25 -3.53 2.84
N ASN A 308 -10.90 -3.40 3.99
CA ASN A 308 -11.40 -4.54 4.77
C ASN A 308 -12.56 -5.24 4.05
N TRP A 309 -13.49 -4.47 3.48
CA TRP A 309 -14.62 -4.96 2.68
C TRP A 309 -14.15 -5.81 1.50
N PHE A 310 -13.25 -5.28 0.67
CA PHE A 310 -12.76 -6.01 -0.49
C PHE A 310 -11.86 -7.19 -0.10
N SER A 311 -11.07 -7.07 0.98
CA SER A 311 -10.30 -8.19 1.52
C SER A 311 -11.19 -9.32 2.04
N HIS A 312 -12.35 -8.99 2.60
CA HIS A 312 -13.33 -9.98 3.06
C HIS A 312 -13.93 -10.74 1.87
N PHE A 313 -14.28 -10.04 0.79
CA PHE A 313 -14.72 -10.66 -0.47
C PHE A 313 -13.73 -11.71 -0.99
N ILE A 314 -12.44 -11.37 -1.06
CA ILE A 314 -11.40 -12.31 -1.50
C ILE A 314 -11.30 -13.51 -0.55
N LYS A 315 -11.41 -13.31 0.77
CA LYS A 315 -11.38 -14.41 1.75
C LYS A 315 -12.60 -15.33 1.61
N CYS A 316 -13.79 -14.79 1.44
CA CYS A 316 -15.02 -15.57 1.26
C CYS A 316 -15.02 -16.35 -0.06
N GLY A 317 -14.60 -15.74 -1.17
CA GLY A 317 -14.52 -16.41 -2.47
C GLY A 317 -13.57 -17.61 -2.50
N GLN A 318 -12.48 -17.58 -1.71
CA GLN A 318 -11.52 -18.69 -1.61
C GLN A 318 -11.97 -19.88 -0.77
N ARG A 319 -12.95 -19.71 0.13
CA ARG A 319 -13.45 -20.79 0.99
C ARG A 319 -14.48 -21.69 0.28
N ARG A 320 -14.91 -21.32 -0.92
CA ARG A 320 -16.00 -22.00 -1.63
C ARG A 320 -15.54 -23.32 -2.23
N GLY A 321 -16.29 -24.38 -1.94
CA GLY A 321 -16.24 -25.66 -2.66
C GLY A 321 -17.22 -25.73 -3.85
N ARG A 322 -17.82 -24.61 -4.27
CA ARG A 322 -18.65 -24.54 -5.49
C ARG A 322 -17.76 -24.47 -6.73
N GLU A 323 -18.31 -24.83 -7.90
CA GLU A 323 -17.61 -24.74 -9.18
C GLU A 323 -16.96 -23.35 -9.35
N PRO A 324 -15.62 -23.28 -9.46
CA PRO A 324 -14.89 -22.01 -9.48
C PRO A 324 -15.30 -21.11 -10.65
N ALA A 325 -15.81 -21.70 -11.75
CA ALA A 325 -16.24 -20.98 -12.95
C ALA A 325 -17.36 -19.93 -12.72
N MET A 326 -18.12 -20.03 -11.62
CA MET A 326 -19.29 -19.18 -11.36
C MET A 326 -19.04 -18.02 -10.38
N SER A 327 -17.81 -17.82 -9.88
CA SER A 327 -17.51 -16.71 -8.95
C SER A 327 -16.83 -15.54 -9.66
N MET A 328 -17.19 -14.31 -9.32
CA MET A 328 -16.52 -13.11 -9.84
C MET A 328 -15.07 -13.02 -9.38
N LEU A 329 -14.72 -13.64 -8.23
CA LEU A 329 -13.32 -13.76 -7.82
C LEU A 329 -12.51 -14.60 -8.84
N HIS A 330 -13.09 -15.69 -9.36
CA HIS A 330 -12.42 -16.51 -10.36
C HIS A 330 -12.34 -15.79 -11.71
N ALA A 331 -13.42 -15.13 -12.15
CA ALA A 331 -13.41 -14.30 -13.35
C ALA A 331 -12.34 -13.20 -13.28
N MET A 332 -12.20 -12.55 -12.12
CA MET A 332 -11.14 -11.58 -11.85
C MET A 332 -9.75 -12.20 -11.97
N ARG A 333 -9.52 -13.38 -11.37
CA ARG A 333 -8.23 -14.07 -11.44
C ARG A 333 -7.89 -14.48 -12.87
N LEU A 334 -8.85 -15.00 -13.64
CA LEU A 334 -8.66 -15.38 -15.03
C LEU A 334 -8.24 -14.17 -15.87
N GLN A 335 -8.89 -13.02 -15.68
CA GLN A 335 -8.54 -11.80 -16.39
C GLN A 335 -7.17 -11.24 -15.97
N LEU A 336 -6.82 -11.28 -14.68
CA LEU A 336 -5.49 -10.89 -14.20
C LEU A 336 -4.40 -11.79 -14.80
N THR A 337 -4.62 -13.10 -14.82
CA THR A 337 -3.71 -14.07 -15.44
C THR A 337 -3.56 -13.80 -16.94
N LYS A 338 -4.66 -13.53 -17.66
CA LYS A 338 -4.63 -13.18 -19.09
C LYS A 338 -3.81 -11.92 -19.35
N GLN A 339 -4.01 -10.86 -18.54
CA GLN A 339 -3.23 -9.63 -18.67
C GLN A 339 -1.76 -9.84 -18.28
N LEU A 340 -1.48 -10.67 -17.28
CA LEU A 340 -0.11 -11.03 -16.89
C LEU A 340 0.61 -11.79 -18.01
N ILE A 341 -0.06 -12.74 -18.67
CA ILE A 341 0.51 -13.46 -19.83
C ILE A 341 0.83 -12.48 -20.97
N GLY A 342 -0.06 -11.50 -21.22
CA GLY A 342 0.14 -10.50 -22.29
C GLY A 342 1.36 -9.60 -22.11
N ILE A 343 1.87 -9.41 -20.88
CA ILE A 343 3.06 -8.60 -20.62
C ILE A 343 4.35 -9.41 -20.51
N LEU A 344 4.26 -10.74 -20.43
CA LEU A 344 5.41 -11.59 -20.19
C LEU A 344 6.21 -11.77 -21.48
N PRO A 345 7.54 -11.52 -21.45
CA PRO A 345 8.40 -11.72 -22.61
C PRO A 345 8.57 -13.22 -22.89
N GLU A 346 8.82 -13.59 -24.14
CA GLU A 346 9.19 -14.97 -24.52
C GLU A 346 10.40 -15.46 -23.70
N PRO A 347 10.47 -16.77 -23.37
CA PRO A 347 11.52 -17.28 -22.50
C PRO A 347 12.91 -16.95 -23.06
N GLY A 348 13.73 -16.25 -22.27
CA GLY A 348 15.08 -15.82 -22.66
C GLY A 348 15.19 -14.41 -23.24
N THR A 349 14.08 -13.73 -23.50
CA THR A 349 14.06 -12.35 -24.01
C THR A 349 13.93 -11.31 -22.89
N SER A 350 14.39 -10.09 -23.15
CA SER A 350 14.29 -8.96 -22.21
C SER A 350 12.88 -8.37 -22.23
N LEU A 351 12.42 -7.86 -21.09
CA LEU A 351 11.13 -7.19 -20.99
C LEU A 351 11.16 -5.87 -21.80
N GLU A 352 10.12 -5.63 -22.59
CA GLU A 352 10.00 -4.36 -23.33
C GLU A 352 9.83 -3.17 -22.38
N ALA A 353 10.40 -2.02 -22.73
CA ALA A 353 10.36 -0.81 -21.91
C ALA A 353 8.92 -0.32 -21.62
N SER A 354 7.99 -0.54 -22.55
CA SER A 354 6.54 -0.26 -22.41
C SER A 354 5.91 -1.04 -21.25
N HIS A 355 6.30 -2.31 -21.07
CA HIS A 355 5.69 -3.23 -20.11
C HIS A 355 6.33 -3.17 -18.71
N VAL A 356 7.46 -2.49 -18.51
CA VAL A 356 8.18 -2.41 -17.22
C VAL A 356 7.31 -1.83 -16.09
N ILE A 357 6.60 -0.73 -16.37
CA ILE A 357 5.76 -0.06 -15.36
C ILE A 357 4.55 -0.95 -15.01
N GLN A 358 3.98 -1.62 -16.01
CA GLN A 358 2.87 -2.53 -15.84
C GLN A 358 3.29 -3.77 -15.03
N ALA A 359 4.45 -4.36 -15.33
CA ALA A 359 5.05 -5.44 -14.56
C ALA A 359 5.24 -5.05 -13.09
N GLY A 360 5.75 -3.84 -12.82
CA GLY A 360 5.89 -3.33 -11.45
C GLY A 360 4.54 -3.17 -10.74
N SER A 361 3.50 -2.79 -11.48
CA SER A 361 2.13 -2.70 -10.95
C SER A 361 1.57 -4.09 -10.60
N PHE A 362 1.81 -5.11 -11.43
CA PHE A 362 1.45 -6.50 -11.12
C PHE A 362 2.16 -7.02 -9.87
N ILE A 363 3.46 -6.78 -9.74
CA ILE A 363 4.20 -7.19 -8.53
C ILE A 363 3.55 -6.56 -7.28
N ARG A 364 3.29 -5.24 -7.30
CA ARG A 364 2.63 -4.56 -6.19
C ARG A 364 1.23 -5.11 -5.93
N LEU A 365 0.43 -5.35 -6.96
CA LEU A 365 -0.91 -5.92 -6.84
C LEU A 365 -0.88 -7.29 -6.18
N TYR A 366 -0.05 -8.22 -6.67
CA TYR A 366 0.01 -9.58 -6.12
C TYR A 366 0.59 -9.59 -4.69
N CYS A 367 1.57 -8.72 -4.38
CA CYS A 367 2.01 -8.50 -2.99
C CYS A 367 0.87 -7.99 -2.10
N ALA A 368 0.05 -7.05 -2.57
CA ALA A 368 -1.12 -6.56 -1.84
C ALA A 368 -2.18 -7.65 -1.65
N LEU A 369 -2.52 -8.40 -2.70
CA LEU A 369 -3.46 -9.53 -2.65
C LEU A 369 -3.00 -10.59 -1.64
N LYS A 370 -1.71 -10.89 -1.58
CA LYS A 370 -1.17 -11.82 -0.59
C LYS A 370 -1.13 -11.24 0.81
N GLY A 371 -0.56 -10.04 0.97
CA GLY A 371 -0.26 -9.47 2.27
C GLY A 371 -1.48 -8.90 3.00
N ILE A 372 -2.41 -8.31 2.27
CA ILE A 372 -3.62 -7.65 2.81
C ILE A 372 -4.83 -8.58 2.71
N ALA A 373 -5.13 -9.05 1.50
CA ALA A 373 -6.33 -9.84 1.24
C ALA A 373 -6.15 -11.34 1.51
N THR A 374 -4.93 -11.79 1.82
CA THR A 374 -4.59 -13.20 2.11
C THR A 374 -4.99 -14.17 0.99
N LEU A 375 -4.81 -13.76 -0.27
CA LEU A 375 -5.04 -14.60 -1.43
C LEU A 375 -4.05 -15.78 -1.46
N LYS A 376 -4.55 -16.98 -1.74
CA LYS A 376 -3.80 -18.19 -2.07
C LYS A 376 -3.65 -18.27 -3.59
N PHE A 377 -2.41 -18.17 -4.05
CA PHE A 377 -2.10 -18.28 -5.47
C PHE A 377 -2.29 -19.71 -5.97
N SER A 378 -2.68 -19.84 -7.23
CA SER A 378 -2.67 -21.13 -7.93
C SER A 378 -1.26 -21.45 -8.43
N ASP A 379 -1.00 -22.71 -8.77
CA ASP A 379 0.31 -23.12 -9.32
C ASP A 379 0.64 -22.39 -10.63
N GLU A 380 -0.36 -22.12 -11.46
CA GLU A 380 -0.21 -21.35 -12.69
C GLU A 380 0.20 -19.90 -12.41
N GLU A 381 -0.49 -19.21 -11.49
CA GLU A 381 -0.15 -17.85 -11.09
C GLU A 381 1.27 -17.79 -10.51
N MET A 382 1.64 -18.75 -9.65
CA MET A 382 2.99 -18.81 -9.08
C MET A 382 4.07 -18.95 -10.16
N LYS A 383 3.86 -19.81 -11.16
CA LYS A 383 4.79 -19.97 -12.30
C LYS A 383 4.93 -18.68 -13.12
N LEU A 384 3.81 -18.01 -13.43
CA LEU A 384 3.82 -16.76 -14.20
C LEU A 384 4.48 -15.62 -13.42
N LEU A 385 4.23 -15.52 -12.11
CA LEU A 385 4.86 -14.53 -11.24
C LEU A 385 6.36 -14.76 -11.10
N LEU A 386 6.79 -16.01 -10.98
CA LEU A 386 8.23 -16.33 -10.98
C LEU A 386 8.89 -15.92 -12.29
N ARG A 387 8.25 -16.20 -13.43
CA ARG A 387 8.73 -15.77 -14.75
C ARG A 387 8.79 -14.25 -14.88
N LEU A 388 7.83 -13.52 -14.30
CA LEU A 388 7.84 -12.07 -14.27
C LEU A 388 9.02 -11.54 -13.46
N VAL A 389 9.20 -12.05 -12.22
CA VAL A 389 10.27 -11.60 -11.31
C VAL A 389 11.65 -11.90 -11.88
N THR A 390 11.83 -13.06 -12.52
CA THR A 390 13.11 -13.48 -13.11
C THR A 390 13.33 -12.96 -14.52
N SER A 391 12.45 -12.10 -15.04
CA SER A 391 12.65 -11.43 -16.32
C SER A 391 13.79 -10.41 -16.24
N ARG A 392 14.47 -10.18 -17.37
CA ARG A 392 15.57 -9.22 -17.47
C ARG A 392 15.03 -7.86 -17.93
N PRO A 393 14.97 -6.83 -17.06
CA PRO A 393 14.47 -5.52 -17.46
C PRO A 393 15.47 -4.75 -18.33
N PRO A 394 14.99 -3.77 -19.12
CA PRO A 394 15.86 -2.87 -19.87
C PRO A 394 16.59 -1.92 -18.91
N ILE A 395 17.78 -1.47 -19.30
CA ILE A 395 18.63 -0.58 -18.50
C ILE A 395 17.97 0.80 -18.39
N SER A 396 17.20 0.99 -17.32
CA SER A 396 16.39 2.18 -17.07
C SER A 396 16.10 2.31 -15.57
N GLN A 397 15.75 3.51 -15.10
CA GLN A 397 15.35 3.73 -13.70
C GLN A 397 14.10 2.91 -13.33
N SER A 398 13.15 2.76 -14.25
CA SER A 398 11.97 1.90 -14.08
C SER A 398 12.37 0.43 -13.97
N GLY A 399 13.39 -0.01 -14.71
CA GLY A 399 13.96 -1.35 -14.62
C GLY A 399 14.62 -1.61 -13.25
N VAL A 400 15.41 -0.68 -12.75
CA VAL A 400 15.99 -0.74 -11.38
C VAL A 400 14.88 -0.92 -10.34
N ARG A 401 13.81 -0.12 -10.44
CA ARG A 401 12.66 -0.23 -9.55
C ARG A 401 11.96 -1.58 -9.67
N LEU A 402 11.81 -2.12 -10.89
CA LEU A 402 11.22 -3.43 -11.10
C LEU A 402 12.02 -4.54 -10.41
N VAL A 403 13.37 -4.50 -10.50
CA VAL A 403 14.25 -5.44 -9.80
C VAL A 403 14.04 -5.37 -8.29
N SER A 404 14.06 -4.16 -7.71
CA SER A 404 13.82 -3.97 -6.27
C SER A 404 12.46 -4.52 -5.83
N LEU A 405 11.40 -4.28 -6.62
CA LEU A 405 10.07 -4.84 -6.38
C LEU A 405 10.07 -6.38 -6.50
N GLY A 406 10.79 -6.94 -7.48
CA GLY A 406 10.95 -8.38 -7.65
C GLY A 406 11.63 -9.05 -6.46
N LEU A 407 12.71 -8.45 -5.93
CA LEU A 407 13.38 -8.92 -4.72
C LEU A 407 12.43 -8.90 -3.51
N CYS A 408 11.68 -7.81 -3.33
CA CYS A 408 10.63 -7.75 -2.33
C CYS A 408 9.58 -8.85 -2.49
N MET A 409 9.16 -9.15 -3.72
CA MET A 409 8.16 -10.17 -3.98
C MET A 409 8.62 -11.57 -3.58
N LEU A 410 9.88 -11.93 -3.85
CA LEU A 410 10.46 -13.21 -3.42
C LEU A 410 10.44 -13.36 -1.89
N ILE A 411 10.58 -12.25 -1.15
CA ILE A 411 10.52 -12.24 0.32
C ILE A 411 9.07 -12.26 0.83
N VAL A 412 8.15 -11.46 0.25
CA VAL A 412 6.74 -11.42 0.69
C VAL A 412 6.00 -12.71 0.31
N CYS A 413 6.32 -13.28 -0.84
CA CYS A 413 5.66 -14.44 -1.43
C CYS A 413 6.64 -15.62 -1.60
N PRO A 414 7.22 -16.15 -0.52
CA PRO A 414 8.29 -17.15 -0.62
C PRO A 414 7.82 -18.49 -1.20
N TYR A 415 6.52 -18.77 -1.18
CA TYR A 415 5.92 -19.98 -1.75
C TYR A 415 5.97 -20.03 -3.28
N ILE A 416 6.31 -18.93 -3.95
CA ILE A 416 6.60 -18.93 -5.40
C ILE A 416 7.81 -19.83 -5.70
N ILE A 417 8.68 -20.05 -4.70
CA ILE A 417 9.84 -20.94 -4.75
C ILE A 417 9.45 -22.30 -4.15
N GLY A 418 8.72 -23.11 -4.92
CA GLY A 418 8.17 -24.40 -4.49
C GLY A 418 9.02 -25.63 -4.84
N SER A 419 9.84 -25.55 -5.89
CA SER A 419 10.69 -26.66 -6.36
C SER A 419 12.18 -26.27 -6.45
N GLN A 420 13.05 -27.28 -6.49
CA GLN A 420 14.50 -27.09 -6.64
C GLN A 420 14.88 -26.44 -7.97
N GLU A 421 14.10 -26.64 -9.03
CA GLU A 421 14.29 -25.97 -10.33
C GLU A 421 14.03 -24.46 -10.22
N GLN A 422 12.97 -24.08 -9.52
CA GLN A 422 12.64 -22.68 -9.26
C GLN A 422 13.69 -22.01 -8.35
N GLU A 423 14.25 -22.75 -7.38
CA GLU A 423 15.36 -22.27 -6.55
C GLU A 423 16.59 -21.95 -7.41
N ARG A 424 16.98 -22.85 -8.32
CA ARG A 424 18.09 -22.61 -9.26
C ARG A 424 17.82 -21.40 -10.16
N GLN A 425 16.60 -21.28 -10.70
CA GLN A 425 16.21 -20.15 -11.55
C GLN A 425 16.35 -18.81 -10.80
N VAL A 426 15.89 -18.74 -9.55
CA VAL A 426 16.05 -17.54 -8.71
C VAL A 426 17.53 -17.27 -8.42
N ALA A 427 18.31 -18.31 -8.11
CA ALA A 427 19.71 -18.16 -7.82
C ALA A 427 20.51 -17.63 -9.03
N ASP A 428 20.26 -18.16 -10.23
CA ASP A 428 20.87 -17.70 -11.48
C ASP A 428 20.47 -16.26 -11.81
N TRP A 429 19.21 -15.89 -11.56
CA TRP A 429 18.75 -14.52 -11.74
C TRP A 429 19.45 -13.55 -10.77
N ILE A 430 19.60 -13.90 -9.50
CA ILE A 430 20.31 -13.06 -8.52
C ILE A 430 21.82 -12.97 -8.88
N ARG A 431 22.45 -14.06 -9.33
CA ARG A 431 23.85 -14.01 -9.83
C ARG A 431 23.98 -13.04 -11.00
N TRP A 432 23.05 -13.10 -11.94
CA TRP A 432 23.00 -12.16 -13.07
C TRP A 432 22.84 -10.70 -12.61
N LEU A 433 22.05 -10.43 -11.56
CA LEU A 433 21.91 -9.08 -10.99
C LEU A 433 23.24 -8.54 -10.44
N ILE A 434 24.02 -9.38 -9.76
CA ILE A 434 25.32 -9.01 -9.21
C ILE A 434 26.29 -8.64 -10.34
N GLU A 435 26.35 -9.46 -11.41
CA GLU A 435 27.17 -9.17 -12.58
C GLU A 435 26.74 -7.88 -13.31
N SER A 436 25.43 -7.66 -13.38
CA SER A 436 24.83 -6.55 -14.11
C SER A 436 24.85 -5.22 -13.35
N GLU A 437 25.16 -5.21 -12.05
CA GLU A 437 25.16 -3.99 -11.21
C GLU A 437 26.01 -2.87 -11.83
N THR A 438 27.18 -3.22 -12.37
CA THR A 438 28.11 -2.26 -12.99
C THR A 438 27.51 -1.53 -14.21
N LEU A 439 26.63 -2.19 -14.96
CA LEU A 439 25.97 -1.65 -16.15
C LEU A 439 24.82 -0.70 -15.78
N PHE A 440 24.04 -1.06 -14.76
CA PHE A 440 22.95 -0.23 -14.26
C PHE A 440 23.47 0.97 -13.45
N GLY A 441 24.55 0.80 -12.69
CA GLY A 441 25.18 1.87 -11.89
C GLY A 441 25.74 3.01 -12.74
N ARG A 442 26.31 2.70 -13.92
CA ARG A 442 26.84 3.72 -14.85
C ARG A 442 25.78 4.61 -15.49
N SER A 443 24.54 4.12 -15.59
CA SER A 443 23.45 4.82 -16.30
C SER A 443 22.53 5.61 -15.35
N SER A 444 22.54 5.31 -14.04
CA SER A 444 21.53 5.82 -13.10
C SER A 444 21.89 7.15 -12.43
N GLY A 445 23.15 7.63 -12.48
CA GLY A 445 23.57 8.96 -12.00
C GLY A 445 23.37 9.27 -10.50
N LYS A 446 22.62 8.43 -9.77
CA LYS A 446 22.33 8.49 -8.34
C LYS A 446 22.65 7.13 -7.72
N GLN A 447 23.30 7.17 -6.55
CA GLN A 447 23.85 6.02 -5.82
C GLN A 447 22.84 4.97 -5.32
N SER A 448 21.53 5.10 -5.51
CA SER A 448 20.59 4.06 -5.04
C SER A 448 20.50 2.90 -6.04
N SER A 449 21.45 1.96 -5.97
CA SER A 449 21.43 0.73 -6.78
C SER A 449 20.53 -0.33 -6.12
N PHE A 450 19.97 -1.24 -6.92
CA PHE A 450 19.38 -2.48 -6.38
C PHE A 450 20.46 -3.39 -5.77
N GLY A 451 21.74 -3.17 -6.07
CA GLY A 451 22.88 -3.87 -5.49
C GLY A 451 23.02 -3.59 -4.01
N GLU A 452 22.96 -2.32 -3.58
CA GLU A 452 22.93 -1.96 -2.15
C GLU A 452 21.80 -2.67 -1.41
N MET A 453 20.61 -2.76 -2.02
CA MET A 453 19.47 -3.48 -1.48
C MET A 453 19.72 -5.00 -1.39
N LEU A 454 20.32 -5.61 -2.42
CA LEU A 454 20.71 -7.02 -2.41
C LEU A 454 21.67 -7.33 -1.27
N PHE A 455 22.70 -6.51 -1.10
CA PHE A 455 23.67 -6.66 -0.02
C PHE A 455 23.03 -6.45 1.35
N LEU A 456 22.18 -5.43 1.50
CA LEU A 456 21.46 -5.17 2.75
C LEU A 456 20.56 -6.34 3.16
N ILE A 457 19.84 -6.94 2.20
CA ILE A 457 19.05 -8.15 2.40
C ILE A 457 19.95 -9.32 2.83
N ALA A 458 21.08 -9.53 2.15
CA ALA A 458 22.02 -10.60 2.48
C ALA A 458 22.56 -10.45 3.92
N ILE A 459 22.97 -9.24 4.28
CA ILE A 459 23.46 -8.89 5.61
C ILE A 459 22.40 -9.18 6.69
N HIS A 460 21.16 -8.73 6.49
CA HIS A 460 20.10 -8.99 7.45
C HIS A 460 19.77 -10.48 7.57
N PHE A 461 19.87 -11.25 6.48
CA PHE A 461 19.69 -12.71 6.53
C PHE A 461 20.77 -13.41 7.35
N HIS A 462 22.05 -13.03 7.18
CA HIS A 462 23.15 -13.56 7.99
C HIS A 462 23.06 -13.14 9.45
N GLY A 463 22.63 -11.90 9.72
CA GLY A 463 22.37 -11.41 11.07
C GLY A 463 21.05 -11.89 11.70
N ASN A 464 20.22 -12.64 10.96
CA ASN A 464 18.88 -13.06 11.37
C ASN A 464 17.95 -11.90 11.81
N HIS A 465 18.13 -10.70 11.24
CA HIS A 465 17.37 -9.49 11.57
C HIS A 465 16.09 -9.38 10.75
N MET A 466 15.11 -10.26 11.01
CA MET A 466 13.89 -10.37 10.20
C MET A 466 13.03 -9.09 10.21
N HIS A 467 13.06 -8.32 11.29
CA HIS A 467 12.33 -7.05 11.39
C HIS A 467 12.83 -6.03 10.36
N ALA A 468 14.16 -5.85 10.26
CA ALA A 468 14.77 -4.93 9.29
C ALA A 468 14.46 -5.32 7.84
N ILE A 469 14.44 -6.63 7.53
CA ILE A 469 13.99 -7.14 6.23
C ILE A 469 12.53 -6.76 5.99
N SER A 470 11.66 -6.97 6.98
CA SER A 470 10.25 -6.63 6.87
C SER A 470 10.04 -5.13 6.63
N GLU A 471 10.76 -4.26 7.33
CA GLU A 471 10.69 -2.81 7.15
C GLU A 471 11.21 -2.36 5.79
N LEU A 472 12.37 -2.88 5.36
CA LEU A 472 12.95 -2.60 4.03
C LEU A 472 11.95 -2.96 2.91
N VAL A 473 11.33 -4.14 3.01
CA VAL A 473 10.34 -4.62 2.06
C VAL A 473 9.08 -3.77 2.08
N CYS A 474 8.58 -3.40 3.26
CA CYS A 474 7.39 -2.56 3.39
C CYS A 474 7.63 -1.15 2.84
N SER A 475 8.80 -0.58 3.09
CA SER A 475 9.24 0.72 2.58
C SER A 475 9.33 0.70 1.04
N THR A 476 9.95 -0.33 0.48
CA THR A 476 10.14 -0.47 -0.98
C THR A 476 8.82 -0.70 -1.73
N LEU A 477 7.92 -1.53 -1.19
CA LEU A 477 6.61 -1.80 -1.80
C LEU A 477 5.59 -0.67 -1.57
N GLY A 478 5.82 0.16 -0.55
CA GLY A 478 4.89 1.19 -0.07
C GLY A 478 3.64 0.60 0.58
N MET A 479 3.75 -0.57 1.21
CA MET A 479 2.63 -1.24 1.88
C MET A 479 3.11 -2.12 3.03
N LYS A 480 2.29 -2.28 4.06
CA LYS A 480 2.59 -3.19 5.18
C LYS A 480 2.22 -4.62 4.80
N CYS A 481 3.22 -5.49 4.66
CA CYS A 481 3.04 -6.92 4.39
C CYS A 481 3.62 -7.76 5.53
N PRO A 482 2.89 -8.76 6.05
CA PRO A 482 3.43 -9.66 7.09
C PRO A 482 4.47 -10.60 6.48
N VAL A 483 5.71 -10.52 6.94
CA VAL A 483 6.80 -11.41 6.56
C VAL A 483 7.03 -12.44 7.67
N LYS A 484 6.83 -13.74 7.38
CA LYS A 484 7.01 -14.83 8.35
C LYS A 484 8.38 -15.48 8.21
N ALA A 485 9.21 -15.41 9.25
CA ALA A 485 10.57 -15.96 9.25
C ALA A 485 10.66 -17.43 8.79
N ASN A 486 9.75 -18.28 9.26
CA ASN A 486 9.75 -19.72 8.91
C ASN A 486 9.52 -19.99 7.42
N ALA A 487 8.78 -19.11 6.74
CA ALA A 487 8.50 -19.27 5.31
C ALA A 487 9.69 -18.85 4.42
N LEU A 488 10.67 -18.11 4.97
CA LEU A 488 11.82 -17.60 4.22
C LEU A 488 13.00 -18.56 4.15
N ALA A 489 12.89 -19.80 4.68
CA ALA A 489 14.04 -20.70 4.81
C ALA A 489 14.80 -20.91 3.49
N ARG A 490 14.07 -21.10 2.37
CA ARG A 490 14.64 -21.33 1.03
C ARG A 490 15.33 -20.09 0.47
N ILE A 491 14.65 -18.94 0.46
CA ILE A 491 15.26 -17.70 -0.05
C ILE A 491 16.45 -17.28 0.81
N ARG A 492 16.36 -17.45 2.14
CA ARG A 492 17.50 -17.25 3.05
C ARG A 492 18.66 -18.16 2.68
N GLN A 493 18.42 -19.44 2.41
CA GLN A 493 19.46 -20.38 1.99
C GLN A 493 20.13 -19.96 0.68
N ILE A 494 19.37 -19.54 -0.32
CA ILE A 494 19.91 -19.00 -1.59
C ILE A 494 20.84 -17.82 -1.30
N PHE A 495 20.38 -16.85 -0.50
CA PHE A 495 21.18 -15.68 -0.15
C PHE A 495 22.42 -16.05 0.67
N THR A 496 22.31 -16.86 1.72
CA THR A 496 23.40 -17.05 2.69
C THR A 496 24.36 -18.20 2.36
N GLN A 497 23.91 -19.21 1.62
CA GLN A 497 24.70 -20.42 1.35
C GLN A 497 25.13 -20.54 -0.12
N GLU A 498 24.35 -20.03 -1.08
CA GLU A 498 24.67 -20.22 -2.51
C GLU A 498 25.30 -18.99 -3.16
N ILE A 499 24.84 -17.79 -2.83
CA ILE A 499 25.22 -16.56 -3.54
C ILE A 499 26.14 -15.71 -2.68
N PHE A 500 25.63 -15.21 -1.55
CA PHE A 500 26.38 -14.40 -0.62
C PHE A 500 26.83 -15.27 0.55
N THR A 501 27.75 -16.18 0.27
CA THR A 501 28.41 -16.97 1.31
C THR A 501 29.04 -16.05 2.35
N GLU A 502 29.25 -16.58 3.57
CA GLU A 502 29.91 -15.83 4.65
C GLU A 502 31.23 -15.22 4.16
N GLN A 503 31.99 -15.91 3.30
CA GLN A 503 33.22 -15.41 2.68
C GLN A 503 33.00 -14.17 1.80
N VAL A 504 32.02 -14.21 0.90
CA VAL A 504 31.73 -13.11 -0.06
C VAL A 504 31.22 -11.87 0.67
N ILE A 505 30.36 -12.05 1.67
CA ILE A 505 29.88 -10.91 2.47
C ILE A 505 31.03 -10.31 3.28
N THR A 506 31.89 -11.15 3.84
CA THR A 506 33.04 -10.68 4.61
C THR A 506 33.98 -9.85 3.73
N SER A 507 34.29 -10.30 2.50
CA SER A 507 35.15 -9.53 1.58
C SER A 507 34.51 -8.22 1.14
N HIS A 508 33.20 -8.21 0.90
CA HIS A 508 32.49 -7.00 0.49
C HIS A 508 32.29 -6.01 1.64
N ALA A 509 32.17 -6.48 2.88
CA ALA A 509 31.95 -5.65 4.08
C ALA A 509 32.99 -4.53 4.26
N VAL A 510 34.24 -4.75 3.82
CA VAL A 510 35.31 -3.71 3.87
C VAL A 510 35.08 -2.57 2.89
N THR A 511 34.36 -2.82 1.79
CA THR A 511 34.05 -1.82 0.77
C THR A 511 32.83 -0.96 1.10
N VAL A 512 32.01 -1.39 2.07
CA VAL A 512 30.84 -0.64 2.52
C VAL A 512 31.29 0.67 3.17
N PRO A 513 30.74 1.83 2.79
CA PRO A 513 31.14 3.11 3.37
C PRO A 513 30.84 3.17 4.87
N VAL A 514 31.71 3.86 5.62
CA VAL A 514 31.49 4.12 7.04
C VAL A 514 30.32 5.08 7.25
N THR A 515 29.59 4.90 8.34
CA THR A 515 28.47 5.77 8.72
C THR A 515 29.01 7.11 9.20
N GLN A 516 28.71 8.17 8.45
CA GLN A 516 29.16 9.53 8.76
C GLN A 516 28.41 10.07 10.00
N GLY A 517 29.13 10.58 11.00
CA GLY A 517 28.54 11.21 12.19
C GLY A 517 27.79 10.23 13.09
N LEU A 518 28.21 8.96 13.14
CA LEU A 518 27.56 7.89 13.90
C LEU A 518 27.28 8.32 15.35
N ASN A 519 26.01 8.29 15.76
CA ASN A 519 25.57 8.68 17.11
C ASN A 519 24.41 7.79 17.61
N ALA A 520 24.07 7.89 18.89
CA ALA A 520 23.04 7.08 19.56
C ALA A 520 21.60 7.34 19.11
N THR A 521 21.35 8.43 18.39
CA THR A 521 20.01 8.80 17.89
C THR A 521 19.70 8.24 16.51
N MET A 522 20.67 7.54 15.89
CA MET A 522 20.45 6.90 14.60
C MET A 522 19.62 5.62 14.77
N ASP A 523 18.44 5.60 14.18
CA ASP A 523 17.57 4.44 14.14
C ASP A 523 17.84 3.56 12.90
N GLY A 524 17.58 2.26 13.04
CA GLY A 524 17.67 1.28 11.95
C GLY A 524 18.94 0.43 11.97
N TYR A 525 19.10 -0.40 10.95
CA TYR A 525 20.24 -1.32 10.85
C TYR A 525 21.38 -0.68 10.03
N LEU A 526 22.36 -0.15 10.75
CA LEU A 526 23.55 0.50 10.18
C LEU A 526 24.61 -0.54 9.75
N PRO A 527 25.53 -0.21 8.82
CA PRO A 527 26.69 -1.03 8.48
C PRO A 527 27.46 -1.55 9.71
N LEU A 528 27.54 -0.74 10.77
CA LEU A 528 28.12 -1.07 12.07
C LEU A 528 27.63 -2.42 12.62
N HIS A 529 26.34 -2.70 12.55
CA HIS A 529 25.75 -3.94 13.09
C HIS A 529 26.22 -5.18 12.32
N CYS A 530 26.41 -5.03 11.00
CA CYS A 530 26.92 -6.10 10.16
C CYS A 530 28.37 -6.43 10.52
N ILE A 531 29.21 -5.41 10.58
CA ILE A 531 30.63 -5.56 10.92
C ILE A 531 30.78 -6.16 12.32
N TYR A 532 30.00 -5.68 13.30
CA TYR A 532 29.96 -6.24 14.64
C TYR A 532 29.62 -7.75 14.63
N GLN A 533 28.58 -8.15 13.89
CA GLN A 533 28.16 -9.54 13.83
C GLN A 533 29.20 -10.44 13.14
N LEU A 534 29.80 -9.98 12.03
CA LEU A 534 30.85 -10.71 11.30
C LEU A 534 32.14 -10.81 12.12
N LEU A 535 32.49 -9.78 12.90
CA LEU A 535 33.60 -9.84 13.85
C LEU A 535 33.32 -10.83 14.98
N LYS A 536 32.10 -10.82 15.52
CA LYS A 536 31.66 -11.75 16.57
C LYS A 536 31.68 -13.21 16.10
N SER A 537 31.31 -13.48 14.85
CA SER A 537 31.43 -14.81 14.24
C SER A 537 32.86 -15.19 13.81
N ARG A 538 33.82 -14.27 13.98
CA ARG A 538 35.22 -14.38 13.51
C ARG A 538 35.36 -14.61 12.00
N ALA A 539 34.41 -14.12 11.21
CA ALA A 539 34.43 -14.28 9.75
C ALA A 539 35.65 -13.59 9.10
N PHE A 540 36.00 -12.37 9.53
CA PHE A 540 37.18 -11.64 9.03
C PHE A 540 38.49 -12.39 9.25
N SER A 541 38.65 -12.97 10.44
CA SER A 541 39.78 -13.83 10.80
C SER A 541 39.83 -15.11 9.97
N LYS A 542 38.68 -15.80 9.85
CA LYS A 542 38.53 -17.06 9.10
C LYS A 542 38.86 -16.90 7.61
N TYR A 543 38.46 -15.78 7.00
CA TYR A 543 38.60 -15.53 5.56
C TYR A 543 39.74 -14.59 5.17
N LYS A 544 40.56 -14.15 6.15
CA LYS A 544 41.72 -13.25 5.93
C LYS A 544 41.36 -11.93 5.26
N VAL A 545 40.27 -11.31 5.69
CA VAL A 545 39.82 -10.03 5.13
C VAL A 545 40.27 -8.89 6.06
N PRO A 546 41.03 -7.89 5.56
CA PRO A 546 41.53 -6.79 6.39
C PRO A 546 40.41 -5.80 6.73
N ILE A 547 40.00 -5.77 8.00
CA ILE A 547 38.92 -4.88 8.49
C ILE A 547 39.43 -3.65 9.29
N LYS A 548 40.74 -3.61 9.60
CA LYS A 548 41.38 -2.55 10.40
C LYS A 548 41.02 -1.14 9.90
N ASP A 549 41.22 -0.88 8.61
CA ASP A 549 41.04 0.45 8.02
C ASP A 549 39.59 0.92 8.11
N TRP A 550 38.64 0.00 7.99
CA TRP A 550 37.22 0.31 8.11
C TRP A 550 36.87 0.74 9.55
N ILE A 551 37.36 -0.01 10.54
CA ILE A 551 37.12 0.28 11.96
C ILE A 551 37.76 1.61 12.34
N TYR A 552 39.01 1.85 11.92
CA TYR A 552 39.70 3.11 12.13
C TYR A 552 38.93 4.30 11.55
N LYS A 553 38.48 4.19 10.29
CA LYS A 553 37.64 5.22 9.65
C LYS A 553 36.31 5.41 10.37
N GLN A 554 35.65 4.34 10.82
CA GLN A 554 34.36 4.43 11.51
C GLN A 554 34.48 5.11 12.87
N ILE A 555 35.56 4.85 13.62
CA ILE A 555 35.86 5.54 14.88
C ILE A 555 36.12 7.04 14.62
N SER A 556 36.92 7.34 13.59
CA SER A 556 37.30 8.71 13.23
C SER A 556 36.11 9.63 12.91
N VAL A 557 35.03 9.05 12.37
CA VAL A 557 33.83 9.79 11.93
C VAL A 557 32.64 9.59 12.89
N SER A 558 32.88 9.09 14.10
CA SER A 558 31.86 8.96 15.15
C SER A 558 31.58 10.29 15.85
N SER A 559 30.35 10.50 16.36
CA SER A 559 29.92 11.73 17.04
C SER A 559 29.20 11.43 18.34
N TYR A 560 29.13 12.43 19.22
CA TYR A 560 28.25 12.38 20.39
C TYR A 560 26.78 12.64 19.98
N PRO A 561 25.78 12.11 20.70
CA PRO A 561 25.88 11.09 21.77
C PRO A 561 26.40 9.75 21.24
N LEU A 562 27.21 9.04 22.03
CA LEU A 562 27.93 7.83 21.58
C LEU A 562 27.00 6.65 21.32
N HIS A 563 27.12 6.03 20.14
CA HIS A 563 26.36 4.83 19.81
C HIS A 563 26.84 3.61 20.65
N PRO A 564 25.95 2.90 21.37
CA PRO A 564 26.35 1.86 22.33
C PRO A 564 27.13 0.69 21.70
N LEU A 565 26.76 0.28 20.49
CA LEU A 565 27.48 -0.79 19.77
C LEU A 565 28.90 -0.43 19.37
N LEU A 566 29.30 0.85 19.36
CA LEU A 566 30.67 1.22 19.01
C LEU A 566 31.66 0.73 20.08
N VAL A 567 31.28 0.79 21.36
CA VAL A 567 32.07 0.26 22.48
C VAL A 567 32.21 -1.26 22.36
N SER A 568 31.10 -1.97 22.15
CA SER A 568 31.12 -3.42 21.96
C SER A 568 31.86 -3.85 20.69
N LEU A 569 31.86 -3.04 19.63
CA LEU A 569 32.64 -3.29 18.42
C LEU A 569 34.13 -3.29 18.72
N ILE A 570 34.60 -2.28 19.45
CA ILE A 570 36.00 -2.14 19.86
C ILE A 570 36.42 -3.36 20.68
N GLU A 571 35.59 -3.79 21.63
CA GLU A 571 35.86 -4.99 22.44
C GLU A 571 35.98 -6.27 21.62
N VAL A 572 35.02 -6.53 20.72
CA VAL A 572 35.06 -7.72 19.87
C VAL A 572 36.25 -7.66 18.90
N TYR A 573 36.61 -6.47 18.42
CA TYR A 573 37.77 -6.28 17.58
C TYR A 573 39.08 -6.58 18.32
N VAL A 574 39.30 -6.01 19.52
CA VAL A 574 40.47 -6.32 20.36
C VAL A 574 40.56 -7.81 20.66
N ASN A 575 39.44 -8.44 21.05
CA ASN A 575 39.38 -9.88 21.27
C ASN A 575 39.70 -10.71 20.00
N SER A 576 39.35 -10.20 18.82
CA SER A 576 39.69 -10.86 17.55
C SER A 576 41.18 -10.78 17.20
N ILE A 577 41.90 -9.80 17.76
CA ILE A 577 43.35 -9.64 17.60
C ILE A 577 44.11 -10.52 18.60
N LEU A 578 43.66 -10.60 19.87
CA LEU A 578 44.45 -11.16 20.97
C LEU A 578 44.00 -12.56 21.44
N VAL A 579 42.70 -12.84 21.48
CA VAL A 579 42.18 -14.09 22.07
C VAL A 579 42.21 -15.23 21.04
N LYS A 580 42.86 -16.35 21.38
CA LYS A 580 42.96 -17.54 20.51
C LYS A 580 41.60 -18.24 20.33
N SER A 581 41.38 -18.84 19.16
CA SER A 581 40.25 -19.74 18.89
C SER A 581 40.75 -21.08 18.37
N ASN A 582 40.07 -22.17 18.71
CA ASN A 582 40.47 -23.56 18.42
C ASN A 582 40.49 -23.94 16.92
N LYS A 583 40.15 -23.01 16.01
CA LYS A 583 40.11 -23.25 14.56
C LYS A 583 40.89 -22.14 13.83
N THR A 584 42.06 -22.52 13.31
CA THR A 584 42.94 -21.79 12.36
C THR A 584 43.52 -20.43 12.83
N ASP A 585 44.85 -20.37 12.92
CA ASP A 585 45.67 -19.23 13.39
C ASP A 585 45.70 -18.04 12.39
N HIS A 586 44.60 -17.29 12.27
CA HIS A 586 44.58 -16.03 11.53
C HIS A 586 43.89 -14.95 12.37
N ASN A 587 44.66 -13.99 12.86
CA ASN A 587 44.17 -12.89 13.70
C ASN A 587 44.15 -11.58 12.92
N ASN A 588 43.25 -10.66 13.31
CA ASN A 588 43.21 -9.33 12.72
C ASN A 588 44.44 -8.51 13.13
N GLN A 589 44.80 -7.49 12.33
CA GLN A 589 45.92 -6.61 12.65
C GLN A 589 45.51 -5.53 13.67
N PRO A 590 46.38 -5.15 14.62
CA PRO A 590 46.16 -3.98 15.47
C PRO A 590 46.24 -2.67 14.65
N ILE A 591 45.67 -1.59 15.19
CA ILE A 591 45.80 -0.24 14.63
C ILE A 591 47.26 0.21 14.82
N SER A 592 47.86 0.87 13.84
CA SER A 592 49.28 1.25 13.97
C SER A 592 49.47 2.41 14.95
N SER A 593 50.64 2.47 15.60
CA SER A 593 51.01 3.56 16.51
C SER A 593 50.98 4.94 15.84
N GLN A 594 51.34 5.01 14.56
CA GLN A 594 51.26 6.24 13.76
C GLN A 594 49.81 6.69 13.55
N GLU A 595 48.89 5.78 13.19
CA GLU A 595 47.47 6.10 13.01
C GLU A 595 46.81 6.58 14.32
N ILE A 596 47.23 6.04 15.46
CA ILE A 596 46.78 6.48 16.79
C ILE A 596 47.30 7.89 17.06
N ALA A 597 48.60 8.15 16.88
CA ALA A 597 49.21 9.46 17.08
C ALA A 597 48.61 10.53 16.13
N ASP A 598 48.37 10.19 14.87
CA ASP A 598 47.75 11.05 13.87
C ASP A 598 46.34 11.49 14.30
N MET A 599 45.56 10.59 14.89
CA MET A 599 44.21 10.92 15.35
C MET A 599 44.23 11.92 16.54
N PHE A 600 45.22 11.82 17.44
CA PHE A 600 45.37 12.76 18.55
C PHE A 600 46.01 14.10 18.14
N THR A 601 46.81 14.12 17.07
CA THR A 601 47.45 15.33 16.53
C THR A 601 46.52 16.10 15.57
N GLN A 602 45.83 15.42 14.66
CA GLN A 602 44.89 16.03 13.71
C GLN A 602 43.64 16.60 14.37
N HIS A 603 43.16 15.95 15.45
CA HIS A 603 42.08 16.45 16.29
C HIS A 603 42.58 17.13 17.58
N SER A 604 43.86 17.50 17.63
CA SER A 604 44.47 18.11 18.82
C SER A 604 43.73 19.38 19.21
N VAL A 605 43.19 19.39 20.43
CA VAL A 605 42.61 20.57 21.09
C VAL A 605 43.64 21.72 21.20
N PHE A 606 44.93 21.40 21.09
CA PHE A 606 46.05 22.32 21.31
C PHE A 606 46.68 22.86 20.01
N SER A 607 46.34 22.35 18.83
CA SER A 607 47.07 22.65 17.57
C SER A 607 46.35 23.58 16.58
N GLN A 608 45.11 24.03 16.86
CA GLN A 608 44.46 25.05 16.03
C GLN A 608 43.94 26.23 16.87
N PRO A 609 44.23 27.50 16.48
CA PRO A 609 43.49 28.64 17.01
C PRO A 609 42.06 28.53 16.47
N SER A 610 41.15 28.01 17.30
CA SER A 610 39.77 27.78 16.88
C SER A 610 39.14 29.10 16.45
N GLU A 611 38.78 29.21 15.17
CA GLU A 611 37.76 30.14 14.75
C GLU A 611 36.52 29.91 15.62
N LYS A 612 35.99 31.02 16.15
CA LYS A 612 34.94 31.11 17.17
C LYS A 612 33.84 30.04 17.03
N GLY A 613 33.71 29.17 18.03
CA GLY A 613 32.41 28.61 18.42
C GLY A 613 31.98 27.23 17.90
N ARG A 614 32.86 26.40 17.32
CA ARG A 614 32.52 24.98 17.09
C ARG A 614 32.95 24.11 18.28
N ASP A 615 32.00 23.46 18.93
CA ASP A 615 32.26 22.37 19.88
C ASP A 615 33.10 21.29 19.18
N VAL A 616 34.34 21.07 19.65
CA VAL A 616 35.22 20.03 19.12
C VAL A 616 34.64 18.66 19.50
N ASN A 617 34.44 17.79 18.52
CA ASN A 617 33.94 16.43 18.75
C ASN A 617 35.07 15.55 19.29
N LEU A 618 35.04 15.27 20.60
CA LEU A 618 36.03 14.46 21.30
C LEU A 618 35.74 12.94 21.24
N THR A 619 34.62 12.53 20.63
CA THR A 619 34.20 11.12 20.58
C THR A 619 35.25 10.19 19.95
N PRO A 620 35.88 10.53 18.80
CA PRO A 620 36.91 9.67 18.21
C PRO A 620 38.12 9.49 19.14
N GLN A 621 38.54 10.55 19.82
CA GLN A 621 39.66 10.55 20.77
C GLN A 621 39.37 9.67 21.98
N LEU A 622 38.16 9.75 22.54
CA LEU A 622 37.73 8.92 23.65
C LEU A 622 37.61 7.44 23.26
N CYS A 623 37.05 7.14 22.08
CA CYS A 623 36.95 5.77 21.58
C CYS A 623 38.32 5.14 21.30
N MET A 624 39.29 5.90 20.77
CA MET A 624 40.64 5.36 20.56
C MET A 624 41.40 5.20 21.88
N LEU A 625 41.24 6.12 22.83
CA LEU A 625 41.79 5.95 24.17
C LEU A 625 41.28 4.65 24.80
N TYR A 626 39.97 4.40 24.69
CA TYR A 626 39.37 3.15 25.14
C TYR A 626 39.96 1.93 24.42
N TYR A 627 40.13 1.99 23.10
CA TYR A 627 40.78 0.91 22.34
C TYR A 627 42.20 0.61 22.84
N VAL A 628 43.03 1.63 23.06
CA VAL A 628 44.42 1.46 23.52
C VAL A 628 44.48 0.84 24.91
N LEU A 629 43.71 1.38 25.86
CA LEU A 629 43.66 0.85 27.23
C LEU A 629 43.15 -0.59 27.26
N LEU A 630 42.09 -0.89 26.50
CA LEU A 630 41.54 -2.24 26.41
C LEU A 630 42.52 -3.21 25.75
N TYR A 631 43.28 -2.76 24.75
CA TYR A 631 44.29 -3.59 24.08
C TYR A 631 45.44 -3.96 25.01
N GLU A 632 45.99 -3.02 25.78
CA GLU A 632 47.06 -3.30 26.73
C GLU A 632 46.58 -4.20 27.88
N ASP A 633 45.43 -3.93 28.49
CA ASP A 633 44.85 -4.79 29.55
C ASP A 633 44.63 -6.23 29.06
N THR A 634 44.04 -6.39 27.87
CA THR A 634 43.80 -7.73 27.31
C THR A 634 45.09 -8.43 26.87
N LEU A 635 46.12 -7.68 26.46
CA LEU A 635 47.45 -8.22 26.16
C LEU A 635 48.12 -8.74 27.44
N GLU A 636 48.05 -8.00 28.54
CA GLU A 636 48.55 -8.43 29.86
C GLU A 636 47.80 -9.68 30.36
N ALA A 637 46.46 -9.66 30.30
CA ALA A 637 45.63 -10.77 30.73
C ALA A 637 45.87 -12.06 29.92
N GLN A 638 46.14 -11.94 28.61
CA GLN A 638 46.38 -13.07 27.71
C GLN A 638 47.87 -13.39 27.48
N GLY A 639 48.79 -12.63 28.09
CA GLY A 639 50.23 -12.71 27.79
C GLY A 639 50.82 -14.11 27.94
N LYS A 640 50.39 -14.87 28.96
CA LYS A 640 50.81 -16.27 29.17
C LYS A 640 50.35 -17.19 28.04
N ALA A 641 49.13 -17.01 27.54
CA ALA A 641 48.58 -17.81 26.44
C ALA A 641 49.21 -17.47 25.08
N ILE A 642 49.59 -16.20 24.89
CA ILE A 642 50.25 -15.70 23.67
C ILE A 642 51.69 -16.23 23.59
N LEU A 643 52.46 -16.16 24.68
CA LEU A 643 53.82 -16.70 24.79
C LEU A 643 53.87 -18.23 24.55
N LEU A 644 52.95 -18.97 25.14
CA LEU A 644 52.82 -20.43 24.92
C LEU A 644 52.46 -20.80 23.47
N SER A 645 51.93 -19.85 22.71
CA SER A 645 51.53 -20.05 21.32
C SER A 645 52.58 -19.63 20.28
N GLY A 646 53.74 -19.13 20.71
CA GLY A 646 54.82 -18.69 19.81
C GLY A 646 54.47 -17.46 18.96
N ARG A 647 53.51 -16.65 19.40
CA ARG A 647 53.06 -15.45 18.68
C ARG A 647 53.81 -14.22 19.17
N HIS A 648 54.28 -13.40 18.25
CA HIS A 648 54.80 -12.07 18.53
C HIS A 648 53.68 -11.04 18.37
N VAL A 649 53.16 -10.55 19.50
CA VAL A 649 52.28 -9.39 19.55
C VAL A 649 52.99 -8.34 20.38
N GLU A 650 53.22 -7.17 19.79
CA GLU A 650 53.94 -6.07 20.43
C GLU A 650 52.98 -5.16 21.19
N SER A 651 53.41 -4.71 22.37
CA SER A 651 52.78 -3.64 23.15
C SER A 651 53.09 -2.29 22.51
N TYR A 652 52.22 -1.30 22.70
CA TYR A 652 52.45 0.03 22.17
C TYR A 652 53.61 0.74 22.90
N PRO A 653 54.41 1.57 22.20
CA PRO A 653 55.53 2.26 22.84
C PRO A 653 55.10 3.24 23.93
N ASP A 654 55.85 3.33 25.04
CA ASP A 654 55.62 4.32 26.11
C ASP A 654 55.64 5.78 25.60
N ALA A 655 56.40 6.03 24.53
CA ALA A 655 56.45 7.31 23.84
C ALA A 655 55.10 7.72 23.22
N LEU A 656 54.23 6.76 22.87
CA LEU A 656 52.88 7.02 22.39
C LEU A 656 51.94 7.33 23.57
N MET A 657 51.99 6.53 24.63
CA MET A 657 51.16 6.71 25.83
C MET A 657 51.38 8.07 26.49
N SER A 658 52.62 8.57 26.49
CA SER A 658 52.97 9.91 26.99
C SER A 658 52.49 11.07 26.10
N GLN A 659 52.18 10.83 24.83
CA GLN A 659 51.63 11.85 23.91
C GLN A 659 50.12 11.99 24.02
N ILE A 660 49.42 11.00 24.57
CA ILE A 660 47.96 11.00 24.69
C ILE A 660 47.56 11.80 25.94
N PRO A 661 46.70 12.83 25.82
CA PRO A 661 46.28 13.63 26.97
C PRO A 661 45.16 12.93 27.77
N ILE A 662 45.50 11.79 28.41
CA ILE A 662 44.56 10.89 29.10
C ILE A 662 43.71 11.64 30.14
N ASN A 663 44.35 12.36 31.07
CA ASN A 663 43.68 13.12 32.13
C ASN A 663 42.67 14.16 31.58
N TYR A 664 43.02 14.85 30.50
CA TYR A 664 42.14 15.84 29.89
C TYR A 664 40.90 15.18 29.29
N LEU A 665 41.09 14.07 28.55
CA LEU A 665 39.99 13.35 27.92
C LEU A 665 39.03 12.78 28.96
N ILE A 666 39.55 12.26 30.08
CA ILE A 666 38.73 11.69 31.14
C ILE A 666 37.96 12.77 31.92
N GLN A 667 38.59 13.93 32.20
CA GLN A 667 37.86 15.06 32.78
C GLN A 667 36.75 15.58 31.85
N GLN A 668 36.92 15.51 30.53
CA GLN A 668 35.89 15.93 29.57
C GLN A 668 34.76 14.90 29.43
N SER A 669 35.07 13.60 29.49
CA SER A 669 34.03 12.56 29.51
C SER A 669 33.23 12.59 30.81
N GLN A 670 33.87 12.88 31.96
CA GLN A 670 33.18 13.09 33.24
C GLN A 670 32.18 14.26 33.19
N LYS A 671 32.53 15.38 32.55
CA LYS A 671 31.63 16.55 32.40
C LYS A 671 30.43 16.27 31.51
N ARG A 672 30.50 15.27 30.63
CA ARG A 672 29.49 14.94 29.61
C ARG A 672 29.02 13.48 29.75
N GLN A 673 28.88 12.98 30.98
CA GLN A 673 28.61 11.57 31.28
C GLN A 673 27.34 11.04 30.58
N ASP A 674 26.27 11.85 30.53
CA ASP A 674 24.99 11.50 29.90
C ASP A 674 25.12 11.19 28.39
N LEU A 675 26.12 11.78 27.72
CA LEU A 675 26.30 11.67 26.26
C LEU A 675 27.21 10.51 25.84
N TYR A 676 28.01 9.97 26.77
CA TYR A 676 28.98 8.90 26.49
C TYR A 676 28.61 7.56 27.15
N GLY A 677 27.48 7.51 27.86
CA GLY A 677 26.93 6.28 28.45
C GLY A 677 27.97 5.52 29.28
N ASP A 678 28.09 4.22 29.04
CA ASP A 678 28.99 3.34 29.79
C ASP A 678 30.48 3.53 29.47
N LEU A 679 30.85 4.29 28.41
CA LEU A 679 32.26 4.46 28.02
C LEU A 679 33.08 5.07 29.17
N PHE A 680 32.51 6.02 29.91
CA PHE A 680 33.18 6.62 31.07
C PHE A 680 33.46 5.59 32.16
N SER A 681 32.48 4.73 32.47
CA SER A 681 32.63 3.65 33.47
C SER A 681 33.74 2.67 33.09
N HIS A 682 33.87 2.36 31.80
CA HIS A 682 34.95 1.50 31.29
C HIS A 682 36.31 2.19 31.39
N LEU A 683 36.42 3.46 30.96
CA LEU A 683 37.67 4.23 31.08
C LEU A 683 38.14 4.36 32.54
N LEU A 684 37.22 4.63 33.47
CA LEU A 684 37.55 4.75 34.90
C LEU A 684 38.07 3.44 35.51
N LYS A 685 37.52 2.29 35.06
CA LYS A 685 37.99 0.97 35.49
C LYS A 685 39.48 0.78 35.14
N TYR A 686 39.88 1.17 33.94
CA TYR A 686 41.25 1.01 33.45
C TYR A 686 42.23 2.05 34.04
N GLU A 687 41.74 3.22 34.42
CA GLU A 687 42.58 4.28 35.02
C GLU A 687 42.92 4.03 36.50
N LEU A 688 42.01 3.38 37.25
CA LEU A 688 42.24 2.98 38.65
C LEU A 688 43.41 1.98 38.80
N GLU A 689 43.74 1.22 37.76
CA GLU A 689 44.85 0.26 37.76
C GLU A 689 46.19 0.90 37.34
N HIS A 690 46.19 1.99 36.54
CA HIS A 690 47.41 2.55 35.94
C HIS A 690 47.96 3.85 36.57
N ILE A 691 47.16 4.69 37.26
CA ILE A 691 47.61 6.05 37.69
C ILE A 691 47.12 6.41 39.11
N LEU A 692 47.43 5.58 40.12
CA LEU A 692 46.93 5.79 41.49
C LEU A 692 47.54 7.00 42.26
N HIS A 693 48.54 7.73 41.73
CA HIS A 693 49.32 8.67 42.57
C HIS A 693 49.00 10.17 42.48
N ASP A 694 48.45 10.72 41.39
CA ASP A 694 48.34 12.20 41.23
C ASP A 694 46.91 12.77 41.32
N TRP A 695 45.86 11.93 41.29
CA TRP A 695 44.48 12.41 41.12
C TRP A 695 43.78 12.84 42.42
N LEU A 696 44.25 12.39 43.58
CA LEU A 696 43.63 12.66 44.88
C LEU A 696 43.66 14.16 45.25
N ASP A 697 44.68 14.90 44.81
CA ASP A 697 44.81 16.34 45.11
C ASP A 697 43.82 17.21 44.32
N ASP A 698 43.49 16.85 43.08
CA ASP A 698 42.56 17.64 42.25
C ASP A 698 41.10 17.43 42.66
N VAL A 699 40.71 16.23 43.10
CA VAL A 699 39.36 15.95 43.64
C VAL A 699 39.11 16.74 44.94
N MET A 700 40.15 16.91 45.77
CA MET A 700 40.08 17.68 47.02
C MET A 700 40.05 19.21 46.80
N THR A 701 40.51 19.71 45.65
CA THR A 701 40.51 21.17 45.37
C THR A 701 39.28 21.67 44.61
N VAL A 702 38.49 20.80 43.96
CA VAL A 702 37.26 21.17 43.24
C VAL A 702 36.17 21.74 44.15
N THR A 703 36.13 21.37 45.42
CA THR A 703 35.20 21.95 46.41
C THR A 703 35.57 23.39 46.81
N SER A 704 36.83 23.81 46.69
CA SER A 704 37.27 25.17 47.08
C SER A 704 37.23 26.20 45.94
N LYS A 705 37.26 25.79 44.67
CA LYS A 705 37.33 26.73 43.52
C LYS A 705 35.99 27.36 43.09
N ARG A 706 34.86 27.03 43.73
CA ARG A 706 33.53 27.64 43.42
C ARG A 706 33.28 29.02 44.04
N LEU A 707 34.23 29.59 44.80
CA LEU A 707 34.02 30.83 45.57
C LEU A 707 34.69 32.12 45.02
N ALA A 708 35.28 32.14 43.82
CA ALA A 708 35.89 33.37 43.29
C ALA A 708 35.41 33.73 41.86
N PRO A 709 34.34 34.55 41.69
CA PRO A 709 33.90 35.03 40.39
C PRO A 709 34.48 36.40 39.96
N THR A 710 35.46 36.99 40.64
CA THR A 710 35.78 38.43 40.45
C THR A 710 37.03 38.81 39.66
N HIS A 711 37.87 37.87 39.17
CA HIS A 711 39.13 38.23 38.47
C HIS A 711 39.27 37.70 37.02
N LYS A 712 38.18 37.55 36.25
CA LYS A 712 38.27 37.13 34.83
C LYS A 712 38.67 38.23 33.84
N THR A 713 38.74 39.50 34.25
CA THR A 713 38.97 40.63 33.34
C THR A 713 40.44 40.86 32.97
N LEU A 714 41.40 40.32 33.74
CA LEU A 714 42.85 40.51 33.51
C LEU A 714 43.50 39.43 32.62
N ALA A 715 42.86 38.28 32.40
CA ALA A 715 43.48 37.15 31.70
C ALA A 715 43.43 37.23 30.15
N LYS A 716 42.81 38.27 29.56
CA LYS A 716 42.56 38.36 28.11
C LYS A 716 43.78 38.73 27.24
N LYS A 717 44.98 38.93 27.81
CA LYS A 717 46.16 39.43 27.06
C LYS A 717 47.50 38.71 27.35
N CYS A 718 47.50 37.50 27.90
CA CYS A 718 48.73 36.70 27.97
C CYS A 718 48.72 35.62 26.89
N SER A 719 49.44 35.83 25.78
CA SER A 719 49.84 34.73 24.90
C SER A 719 51.08 34.04 25.49
N VAL A 720 51.29 32.77 25.13
CA VAL A 720 52.49 32.02 25.55
C VAL A 720 53.77 32.75 25.13
N ASP A 721 53.76 33.43 23.97
CA ASP A 721 54.89 34.23 23.49
C ASP A 721 55.08 35.53 24.29
N GLY A 722 53.99 36.19 24.70
CA GLY A 722 54.06 37.35 25.58
C GLY A 722 54.57 37.02 26.99
N PHE A 723 54.25 35.82 27.49
CA PHE A 723 54.77 35.32 28.77
C PHE A 723 56.26 34.95 28.67
N LYS A 724 56.67 34.31 27.57
CA LYS A 724 58.08 34.01 27.28
C LYS A 724 58.92 35.27 27.08
N GLN A 725 58.39 36.30 26.41
CA GLN A 725 59.03 37.61 26.29
C GLN A 725 59.11 38.35 27.62
N GLY A 726 58.08 38.27 28.46
CA GLY A 726 58.07 38.87 29.79
C GLY A 726 59.10 38.26 30.76
N MET A 727 59.36 36.95 30.64
CA MET A 727 60.41 36.27 31.42
C MET A 727 61.84 36.55 30.90
N ALA A 728 61.97 36.96 29.64
CA ALA A 728 63.27 37.27 29.02
C ALA A 728 63.66 38.76 29.12
N GLY A 729 62.73 39.64 29.48
CA GLY A 729 62.90 41.09 29.47
C GLY A 729 63.03 41.73 30.86
N THR A 730 64.18 41.55 31.51
CA THR A 730 64.63 42.46 32.58
C THR A 730 66.13 42.68 32.45
N ASP A 731 66.52 43.70 31.66
CA ASP A 731 67.76 44.44 31.88
C ASP A 731 67.69 45.87 31.27
N VAL A 732 67.84 46.86 32.17
CA VAL A 732 68.39 48.23 32.02
C VAL A 732 67.67 49.32 31.17
N GLY A 733 67.25 50.41 31.85
CA GLY A 733 67.75 51.78 31.52
C GLY A 733 66.83 52.84 30.87
N ASP A 734 66.11 53.60 31.70
CA ASP A 734 65.90 55.07 31.72
C ASP A 734 65.65 55.97 30.46
N THR A 735 64.58 56.78 30.62
CA THR A 735 64.41 58.24 30.36
C THR A 735 63.73 58.83 29.08
N VAL A 736 62.48 59.31 29.31
CA VAL A 736 61.94 60.71 29.16
C VAL A 736 61.21 61.19 27.87
N ALA A 737 60.10 61.92 28.18
CA ALA A 737 59.22 62.85 27.41
C ALA A 737 57.95 62.21 26.79
N GLY A 738 56.71 62.64 27.02
CA GLY A 738 56.15 63.81 27.71
C GLY A 738 55.00 64.43 26.88
N GLY A 739 53.76 64.45 27.42
CA GLY A 739 52.60 65.26 26.94
C GLY A 739 51.58 64.50 26.08
N SER A 740 50.39 64.10 26.58
CA SER A 740 49.14 64.87 26.85
C SER A 740 48.19 64.88 25.64
N VAL A 741 46.86 64.72 25.67
CA VAL A 741 45.82 64.64 26.72
C VAL A 741 44.44 64.50 25.96
N LEU A 742 43.43 63.87 26.60
CA LEU A 742 41.96 63.88 26.34
C LEU A 742 41.39 63.08 25.14
N GLY A 743 40.24 62.40 25.25
CA GLY A 743 39.23 62.46 26.31
C GLY A 743 38.24 61.29 26.28
N TYR A 744 37.73 61.00 27.49
CA TYR A 744 36.57 60.18 27.80
C TYR A 744 35.28 60.82 27.30
N THR A 745 34.30 60.00 26.90
CA THR A 745 32.95 60.02 27.50
C THR A 745 32.28 58.66 27.31
N ALA A 746 31.76 58.15 28.42
CA ALA A 746 30.87 57.02 28.52
C ALA A 746 29.43 57.40 28.12
N GLU A 747 28.63 56.45 27.66
CA GLU A 747 27.35 56.04 28.25
C GLU A 747 26.64 54.98 27.37
N ASN A 748 26.13 53.96 28.07
CA ASN A 748 25.33 52.78 27.68
C ASN A 748 26.00 51.58 27.00
#